data_AF-A0AAD5LD43-F1
#
_entry.id   AF-A0AAD5LD43-F1
#
_cell.length_a   1.000
_cell.length_b   1.000
_cell.length_c   1.000
_cell.angle_alpha   90.00
_cell.angle_beta   90.00
_cell.angle_gamma   90.00
#
_symmetry.space_group_name_H-M   'P 1'
#
loop_
_entity.id
_entity.type
_entity.pdbx_description
1 polymer ?
#
loop_
_entity_poly.entity_id
_entity_poly.type
_entity_poly.pdbx_seq_one_letter_code
_entity_poly.pdbx_strand_id
1 'polypeptide(L)'
;MTTKTPPTRFQLRAKRLDFMRHVLLAPGHTRNGNGNGNGHGAAALTEASIVLDVSPPVFAAVWAALLLVRVAATVYLVALAALYRFIARPELSYYAGLLGPRAPAQLQPMALALAALATAHLYKIVSMLWHSALARRLVFDAPLVDAAAASRSSPPPEPPQEPQRQQEAAPSAAALSLAVASRVWRRCFGRRGFFGVESAYFQLRFTARESFEIISQTLQLQTASHLIARHWLNDVYVSIVLVNCWSTPVVQHLCRRQLAASNRRLLASSSVTTATTDSRGPSASQQASMAAMEAGVQRILALERMLCLAIDLGLDLATAMVLPAILVLPYVPLFDVASLNFPSELLYNDVWFVNMVYEFQQVLAVTAFESVFTFFPHWSIYSCCGSLRALIRERRPSDPYRLSNGSSSPAPSHVVLPAATAQEKSSRESDSHSMWSRRMELRTFLRNMTISNAVHFAFFLWGLGMVTLHLLALRNSTAHDTTGCKQTLRPWLTQQSACSVYEFSCHRANKSSIQSSDLAHLDGPSLAVLVISHCAALRMPDEWLRFDHLLGLELYNSTITEWSKDVAISSLKHQRMYYLLLIRVNMSHLPDGIVTPLPANLMDIEIAITNLTTLPDNLDTVWHPLSVFYVEDAALESVPPCLTRLWVDELSLSGNNIKSLTSIQVYKSSVLIGRIWINNLYVALLVINCWSTPIIEFVFHKRPELERLLCIAIDIILDAGTSMILPFIIFYPYYANFDFVSYNFQLAYLYDDVWFANMVLENQLSAKLVRRGERMLKLLQVVFFAWGIAVLSLHLRAALKSSSISVPACKQPTRPWLASNYSCSVVRFNCHRYNVSSVTDAHLEIIEDLSVIALVFMHCPELRVPRHIQSFHNLLGIDIFNSTIVQWDESAAITNATHPILAYIIFVRVNMTALPDGVLNQLPDTATDFEITVSNLTTLPSDLHERWHPMSIFYFEHSPATEFPATLYYLQADDLSLIGTRIERLPEFESGHGFFTLAMTHTPLRELPASIGNLATIGFLNLGYTQLTRFPAWMETVSRTATKVYVHNTPFCASLSEEERARSYGPDAVLTCSEDGDRVDGKYPLAVMAKQRIY
;
A
#
# COMPACT_ATOMS: atom_id res chain seq x y z
N MET A 1 -40.84 43.31 -45.07
CA MET A 1 -41.43 42.53 -43.95
C MET A 1 -40.96 41.09 -44.05
N THR A 2 -40.55 40.33 -43.02
CA THR A 2 -39.76 40.63 -41.79
C THR A 2 -39.72 39.35 -40.91
N THR A 3 -38.60 38.79 -40.43
CA THR A 3 -37.18 38.97 -40.84
C THR A 3 -36.31 37.77 -40.39
N LYS A 4 -35.73 37.06 -41.37
CA LYS A 4 -34.44 36.33 -41.41
C LYS A 4 -33.86 35.55 -40.19
N THR A 5 -33.60 34.27 -40.46
CA THR A 5 -32.60 33.32 -39.92
C THR A 5 -31.12 33.79 -40.17
N PRO A 6 -30.00 33.13 -39.73
CA PRO A 6 -29.75 31.67 -39.54
C PRO A 6 -28.77 31.30 -38.37
N PRO A 7 -28.05 30.15 -38.36
CA PRO A 7 -28.52 28.74 -38.35
C PRO A 7 -27.89 27.87 -37.23
N THR A 8 -28.49 26.71 -36.90
CA THR A 8 -27.75 25.54 -36.36
C THR A 8 -28.31 24.21 -36.87
N ARG A 9 -27.51 23.13 -36.75
CA ARG A 9 -27.80 21.70 -37.02
C ARG A 9 -28.09 21.29 -38.47
N PHE A 10 -27.03 20.90 -39.18
CA PHE A 10 -27.10 20.02 -40.35
C PHE A 10 -27.06 18.54 -39.93
N GLN A 11 -27.73 17.66 -40.66
CA GLN A 11 -27.72 16.21 -40.41
C GLN A 11 -26.49 15.53 -41.05
N LEU A 12 -25.91 14.53 -40.38
CA LEU A 12 -24.89 13.66 -40.99
C LEU A 12 -25.08 12.17 -40.63
N ARG A 13 -25.82 11.48 -41.50
CA ARG A 13 -25.83 10.03 -41.78
C ARG A 13 -25.33 9.08 -40.67
N ALA A 14 -26.27 8.51 -39.92
CA ALA A 14 -26.02 7.25 -39.20
C ALA A 14 -25.73 6.11 -40.21
N LYS A 15 -24.47 5.63 -40.26
CA LYS A 15 -24.07 4.50 -41.10
C LYS A 15 -23.03 3.60 -40.41
N ARG A 16 -23.40 3.00 -39.26
CA ARG A 16 -22.51 2.09 -38.52
C ARG A 16 -23.22 1.16 -37.50
N LEU A 17 -24.07 0.22 -37.95
CA LEU A 17 -24.45 -0.95 -37.12
C LEU A 17 -25.02 -2.18 -37.88
N ASP A 18 -24.37 -2.63 -38.96
CA ASP A 18 -24.91 -3.74 -39.80
C ASP A 18 -23.99 -4.97 -39.98
N PHE A 19 -22.83 -5.04 -39.31
CA PHE A 19 -21.92 -6.18 -39.46
C PHE A 19 -22.36 -7.44 -38.67
N MET A 20 -23.00 -7.26 -37.50
CA MET A 20 -23.45 -8.39 -36.67
C MET A 20 -24.80 -8.99 -37.10
N ARG A 21 -25.60 -8.31 -37.93
CA ARG A 21 -26.97 -8.74 -38.25
C ARG A 21 -27.01 -9.92 -39.23
N HIS A 22 -26.09 -9.97 -40.18
CA HIS A 22 -26.02 -11.03 -41.20
C HIS A 22 -25.49 -12.40 -40.71
N VAL A 23 -24.91 -12.48 -39.50
CA VAL A 23 -24.46 -13.76 -38.92
C VAL A 23 -25.60 -14.54 -38.24
N LEU A 24 -26.71 -13.86 -37.92
CA LEU A 24 -27.81 -14.43 -37.11
C LEU A 24 -29.13 -14.62 -37.86
N LEU A 25 -29.32 -14.01 -39.04
CA LEU A 25 -30.57 -14.11 -39.81
C LEU A 25 -30.33 -14.33 -41.31
N ALA A 26 -30.60 -15.56 -41.76
CA ALA A 26 -30.92 -15.91 -43.15
C ALA A 26 -32.02 -17.00 -43.14
N PRO A 27 -32.95 -17.04 -44.11
CA PRO A 27 -34.23 -17.73 -43.91
C PRO A 27 -34.18 -19.25 -44.10
N GLY A 28 -35.10 -19.96 -43.43
CA GLY A 28 -35.38 -21.36 -43.75
C GLY A 28 -36.20 -21.49 -45.04
N HIS A 29 -35.82 -22.41 -45.92
CA HIS A 29 -36.67 -22.76 -47.07
C HIS A 29 -37.91 -23.52 -46.61
N THR A 30 -39.07 -23.11 -47.14
CA THR A 30 -40.36 -23.76 -46.87
C THR A 30 -40.48 -25.13 -47.56
N ARG A 31 -41.20 -26.01 -46.87
CA ARG A 31 -41.46 -27.41 -47.26
C ARG A 31 -42.36 -27.48 -48.50
N ASN A 32 -42.04 -28.37 -49.42
CA ASN A 32 -43.01 -28.91 -50.39
C ASN A 32 -42.80 -30.43 -50.58
N GLY A 33 -43.80 -31.13 -51.12
CA GLY A 33 -44.02 -32.55 -50.83
C GLY A 33 -43.27 -33.63 -51.65
N ASN A 34 -43.16 -34.81 -51.02
CA ASN A 34 -43.04 -36.18 -51.55
C ASN A 34 -42.17 -36.48 -52.79
N GLY A 35 -41.13 -37.29 -52.57
CA GLY A 35 -40.49 -38.14 -53.59
C GLY A 35 -39.64 -39.23 -52.92
N ASN A 36 -39.84 -40.50 -53.29
CA ASN A 36 -39.04 -41.63 -52.79
C ASN A 36 -37.62 -41.61 -53.40
N GLY A 37 -36.61 -42.00 -52.62
CA GLY A 37 -35.24 -42.20 -53.14
C GLY A 37 -34.26 -42.70 -52.07
N ASN A 38 -33.63 -43.84 -52.32
CA ASN A 38 -32.68 -44.48 -51.40
C ASN A 38 -31.48 -43.56 -51.08
N GLY A 39 -31.05 -43.54 -49.81
CA GLY A 39 -29.96 -42.68 -49.36
C GLY A 39 -28.55 -43.18 -49.69
N HIS A 40 -27.59 -42.26 -49.62
CA HIS A 40 -26.16 -42.54 -49.45
C HIS A 40 -25.64 -41.66 -48.30
N GLY A 41 -24.90 -42.26 -47.37
CA GLY A 41 -24.29 -41.53 -46.26
C GLY A 41 -23.09 -40.72 -46.74
N ALA A 42 -23.12 -39.39 -46.59
CA ALA A 42 -21.98 -38.53 -46.92
C ALA A 42 -20.80 -38.80 -45.96
N ALA A 43 -19.82 -39.56 -46.42
CA ALA A 43 -18.62 -39.87 -45.65
C ALA A 43 -17.80 -38.60 -45.37
N ALA A 44 -17.49 -38.33 -44.10
CA ALA A 44 -16.70 -37.17 -43.70
C ALA A 44 -15.23 -37.35 -44.10
N LEU A 45 -14.75 -36.53 -45.04
CA LEU A 45 -13.35 -36.50 -45.46
C LEU A 45 -12.44 -36.11 -44.27
N THR A 46 -11.54 -37.00 -43.91
CA THR A 46 -10.61 -36.83 -42.77
C THR A 46 -9.29 -36.19 -43.23
N GLU A 47 -9.32 -34.88 -43.46
CA GLU A 47 -8.09 -34.10 -43.62
C GLU A 47 -7.17 -34.24 -42.38
N ALA A 48 -5.87 -34.41 -42.61
CA ALA A 48 -4.89 -34.67 -41.56
C ALA A 48 -4.71 -33.49 -40.61
N SER A 49 -4.75 -33.77 -39.31
CA SER A 49 -4.51 -32.79 -38.25
C SER A 49 -3.02 -32.46 -38.10
N ILE A 50 -2.66 -31.18 -38.16
CA ILE A 50 -1.28 -30.72 -37.90
C ILE A 50 -0.98 -30.88 -36.39
N VAL A 51 -0.20 -31.91 -36.03
CA VAL A 51 0.20 -32.25 -34.65
C VAL A 51 1.66 -32.71 -34.64
N LEU A 52 2.41 -32.30 -33.62
CA LEU A 52 3.78 -32.72 -33.36
C LEU A 52 3.81 -33.87 -32.34
N ASP A 53 4.14 -35.07 -32.81
CA ASP A 53 4.43 -36.22 -31.95
C ASP A 53 5.81 -36.07 -31.29
N VAL A 54 5.83 -35.97 -29.96
CA VAL A 54 7.05 -35.84 -29.16
C VAL A 54 7.27 -37.06 -28.26
N SER A 55 8.54 -37.33 -27.92
CA SER A 55 8.90 -38.41 -26.99
C SER A 55 8.40 -38.12 -25.56
N PRO A 56 8.05 -39.15 -24.75
CA PRO A 56 7.54 -38.98 -23.38
C PRO A 56 8.30 -37.98 -22.47
N PRO A 57 9.64 -37.93 -22.38
CA PRO A 57 10.32 -36.92 -21.55
C PRO A 57 10.12 -35.48 -22.05
N VAL A 58 10.02 -35.27 -23.37
CA VAL A 58 9.72 -33.96 -23.97
C VAL A 58 8.26 -33.58 -23.73
N PHE A 59 7.34 -34.54 -23.80
CA PHE A 59 5.94 -34.32 -23.42
C PHE A 59 5.82 -33.90 -21.95
N ALA A 60 6.52 -34.59 -21.04
CA ALA A 60 6.55 -34.28 -19.62
C ALA A 60 7.13 -32.90 -19.34
N ALA A 61 8.25 -32.55 -19.98
CA ALA A 61 8.88 -31.23 -19.85
C ALA A 61 7.94 -30.09 -20.29
N VAL A 62 7.25 -30.23 -21.44
CA VAL A 62 6.29 -29.22 -21.92
C VAL A 62 5.03 -29.18 -21.05
N TRP A 63 4.55 -30.31 -20.54
CA TRP A 63 3.42 -30.36 -19.60
C TRP A 63 3.77 -29.62 -18.30
N ALA A 64 4.96 -29.85 -17.75
CA ALA A 64 5.44 -29.19 -16.54
C ALA A 64 5.67 -27.68 -16.76
N ALA A 65 6.25 -27.28 -17.89
CA ALA A 65 6.44 -25.87 -18.24
C ALA A 65 5.10 -25.13 -18.38
N LEU A 66 4.11 -25.72 -19.05
CA LEU A 66 2.77 -25.15 -19.19
C LEU A 66 1.99 -25.11 -17.86
N LEU A 67 2.24 -26.06 -16.94
CA LEU A 67 1.71 -25.99 -15.58
C LEU A 67 2.35 -24.82 -14.81
N LEU A 68 3.69 -24.73 -14.80
CA LEU A 68 4.45 -23.70 -14.10
C LEU A 68 4.08 -22.29 -14.56
N VAL A 69 4.03 -22.05 -15.88
CA VAL A 69 3.61 -20.77 -16.46
C VAL A 69 2.18 -20.41 -16.04
N ARG A 70 1.26 -21.39 -16.00
CA ARG A 70 -0.10 -21.12 -15.54
C ARG A 70 -0.17 -20.79 -14.04
N VAL A 71 0.59 -21.50 -13.20
CA VAL A 71 0.67 -21.24 -11.75
C VAL A 71 1.25 -19.85 -11.48
N ALA A 72 2.37 -19.51 -12.10
CA ALA A 72 2.99 -18.18 -11.97
C ALA A 72 2.03 -17.06 -12.39
N ALA A 73 1.34 -17.24 -13.53
CA ALA A 73 0.33 -16.28 -13.99
C ALA A 73 -0.88 -16.17 -13.04
N THR A 74 -1.38 -17.28 -12.45
CA THR A 74 -2.44 -17.20 -11.43
C THR A 74 -1.97 -16.43 -10.19
N VAL A 75 -0.80 -16.75 -9.64
CA VAL A 75 -0.26 -16.09 -8.43
C VAL A 75 -0.07 -14.59 -8.69
N TYR A 76 0.57 -14.23 -9.81
CA TYR A 76 0.79 -12.83 -10.18
C TYR A 76 -0.53 -12.08 -10.41
N LEU A 77 -1.48 -12.65 -11.15
CA LEU A 77 -2.76 -11.98 -11.43
C LEU A 77 -3.61 -11.80 -10.15
N VAL A 78 -3.53 -12.72 -9.19
CA VAL A 78 -4.16 -12.55 -7.87
C VAL A 78 -3.49 -11.42 -7.08
N ALA A 79 -2.15 -11.39 -7.04
CA ALA A 79 -1.40 -10.32 -6.35
C ALA A 79 -1.66 -8.94 -6.98
N LEU A 80 -1.67 -8.83 -8.31
CA LEU A 80 -1.96 -7.59 -9.02
C LEU A 80 -3.42 -7.16 -8.82
N ALA A 81 -4.40 -8.08 -8.90
CA ALA A 81 -5.80 -7.77 -8.61
C ALA A 81 -6.00 -7.32 -7.15
N ALA A 82 -5.23 -7.87 -6.20
CA ALA A 82 -5.22 -7.43 -4.81
C ALA A 82 -4.62 -6.01 -4.67
N LEU A 83 -3.52 -5.69 -5.35
CA LEU A 83 -2.90 -4.36 -5.35
C LEU A 83 -3.86 -3.28 -5.92
N TYR A 84 -4.47 -3.54 -7.07
CA TYR A 84 -5.50 -2.68 -7.66
C TYR A 84 -6.67 -2.44 -6.68
N ARG A 85 -7.11 -3.49 -5.96
CA ARG A 85 -8.18 -3.40 -4.95
C ARG A 85 -7.73 -2.73 -3.65
N PHE A 86 -6.45 -2.79 -3.31
CA PHE A 86 -5.87 -2.10 -2.14
C PHE A 86 -5.84 -0.59 -2.38
N ILE A 87 -5.29 -0.13 -3.51
CA ILE A 87 -5.22 1.30 -3.84
C ILE A 87 -6.61 1.89 -4.13
N ALA A 88 -7.58 1.08 -4.56
CA ALA A 88 -8.98 1.50 -4.73
C ALA A 88 -9.79 1.68 -3.42
N ARG A 89 -9.11 1.75 -2.27
CA ARG A 89 -9.69 2.01 -0.94
C ARG A 89 -9.85 3.52 -0.68
N PRO A 90 -10.92 3.98 0.00
CA PRO A 90 -11.07 5.38 0.39
C PRO A 90 -9.89 5.92 1.21
N GLU A 91 -9.32 5.08 2.08
CA GLU A 91 -8.19 5.40 2.96
C GLU A 91 -6.87 5.63 2.18
N LEU A 92 -6.80 5.19 0.92
CA LEU A 92 -5.67 5.39 0.01
C LEU A 92 -6.00 6.33 -1.16
N SER A 93 -7.04 7.16 -0.99
CA SER A 93 -7.48 8.15 -2.00
C SER A 93 -6.38 9.14 -2.38
N TYR A 94 -5.48 9.50 -1.45
CA TYR A 94 -4.25 10.26 -1.71
C TYR A 94 -3.41 9.61 -2.83
N TYR A 95 -2.98 8.37 -2.59
CA TYR A 95 -2.18 7.58 -3.53
C TYR A 95 -2.92 7.27 -4.83
N ALA A 96 -4.23 7.02 -4.78
CA ALA A 96 -5.05 6.84 -5.98
C ALA A 96 -5.15 8.12 -6.82
N GLY A 97 -5.11 9.30 -6.20
CA GLY A 97 -5.07 10.61 -6.87
C GLY A 97 -3.74 10.88 -7.58
N LEU A 98 -2.61 10.53 -6.96
CA LEU A 98 -1.27 10.65 -7.56
C LEU A 98 -1.09 9.87 -8.87
N LEU A 99 -1.83 8.78 -9.06
CA LEU A 99 -1.85 8.04 -10.32
C LEU A 99 -2.56 8.83 -11.44
N GLY A 100 -3.52 9.69 -11.09
CA GLY A 100 -4.15 10.67 -11.97
C GLY A 100 -5.68 10.77 -11.83
N PRO A 101 -6.31 11.84 -12.37
CA PRO A 101 -7.71 12.23 -12.09
C PRO A 101 -8.80 11.23 -12.54
N ARG A 102 -8.42 10.12 -13.19
CA ARG A 102 -9.34 9.06 -13.63
C ARG A 102 -9.02 7.69 -13.02
N ALA A 103 -7.89 7.55 -12.31
CA ALA A 103 -7.45 6.29 -11.76
C ALA A 103 -8.48 5.64 -10.82
N PRO A 104 -9.08 6.34 -9.82
CA PRO A 104 -10.03 5.72 -8.89
C PRO A 104 -11.22 5.03 -9.58
N ALA A 105 -11.68 5.57 -10.71
CA ALA A 105 -12.77 5.03 -11.50
C ALA A 105 -12.40 3.81 -12.37
N GLN A 106 -11.10 3.52 -12.56
CA GLN A 106 -10.62 2.39 -13.37
C GLN A 106 -10.03 1.24 -12.52
N LEU A 107 -9.56 1.52 -11.31
CA LEU A 107 -8.89 0.51 -10.48
C LEU A 107 -9.79 -0.70 -10.16
N GLN A 108 -11.06 -0.48 -9.74
CA GLN A 108 -11.98 -1.58 -9.41
C GLN A 108 -12.40 -2.44 -10.61
N PRO A 109 -12.80 -1.87 -11.78
CA PRO A 109 -13.04 -2.67 -12.99
C PRO A 109 -11.84 -3.52 -13.42
N MET A 110 -10.62 -2.97 -13.33
CA MET A 110 -9.40 -3.69 -13.71
C MET A 110 -9.08 -4.84 -12.74
N ALA A 111 -9.22 -4.63 -11.43
CA ALA A 111 -9.09 -5.69 -10.43
C ALA A 111 -10.02 -6.89 -10.71
N LEU A 112 -11.27 -6.62 -11.08
CA LEU A 112 -12.26 -7.66 -11.41
C LEU A 112 -11.89 -8.42 -12.69
N ALA A 113 -11.41 -7.73 -13.73
CA ALA A 113 -10.97 -8.34 -14.97
C ALA A 113 -9.77 -9.28 -14.76
N LEU A 114 -8.76 -8.81 -14.01
CA LEU A 114 -7.56 -9.59 -13.67
C LEU A 114 -7.92 -10.83 -12.81
N ALA A 115 -8.80 -10.69 -11.82
CA ALA A 115 -9.27 -11.80 -10.99
C ALA A 115 -10.06 -12.85 -11.80
N ALA A 116 -10.88 -12.44 -12.78
CA ALA A 116 -11.58 -13.35 -13.68
C ALA A 116 -10.60 -14.16 -14.55
N LEU A 117 -9.53 -13.53 -15.03
CA LEU A 117 -8.49 -14.20 -15.81
C LEU A 117 -7.63 -15.15 -14.94
N ALA A 118 -7.29 -14.76 -13.72
CA ALA A 118 -6.62 -15.62 -12.73
C ALA A 118 -7.43 -16.90 -12.46
N THR A 119 -8.76 -16.75 -12.35
CA THR A 119 -9.71 -17.86 -12.17
C THR A 119 -9.74 -18.79 -13.39
N ALA A 120 -9.68 -18.24 -14.61
CA ALA A 120 -9.58 -19.04 -15.84
C ALA A 120 -8.27 -19.84 -15.94
N HIS A 121 -7.15 -19.27 -15.47
CA HIS A 121 -5.90 -20.02 -15.31
C HIS A 121 -6.03 -21.13 -14.26
N LEU A 122 -6.58 -20.83 -13.09
CA LEU A 122 -6.78 -21.80 -12.00
C LEU A 122 -7.63 -23.00 -12.42
N TYR A 123 -8.74 -22.75 -13.12
CA TYR A 123 -9.56 -23.82 -13.72
C TYR A 123 -8.76 -24.74 -14.65
N LYS A 124 -7.80 -24.20 -15.42
CA LYS A 124 -6.94 -25.01 -16.29
C LYS A 124 -5.82 -25.74 -15.54
N ILE A 125 -5.29 -25.20 -14.45
CA ILE A 125 -4.38 -25.90 -13.53
C ILE A 125 -5.09 -27.13 -12.94
N VAL A 126 -6.26 -26.91 -12.33
CA VAL A 126 -7.08 -27.99 -11.73
C VAL A 126 -7.45 -29.04 -12.79
N SER A 127 -7.87 -28.63 -14.00
CA SER A 127 -8.16 -29.54 -15.10
C SER A 127 -6.96 -30.39 -15.52
N MET A 128 -5.76 -29.81 -15.64
CA MET A 128 -4.56 -30.56 -16.03
C MET A 128 -4.15 -31.58 -14.97
N LEU A 129 -4.21 -31.21 -13.68
CA LEU A 129 -3.90 -32.08 -12.55
C LEU A 129 -4.93 -33.23 -12.42
N TRP A 130 -6.22 -32.89 -12.40
CA TRP A 130 -7.33 -33.82 -12.24
C TRP A 130 -7.35 -34.91 -13.32
N HIS A 131 -7.26 -34.52 -14.59
CA HIS A 131 -7.27 -35.49 -15.69
C HIS A 131 -5.98 -36.32 -15.76
N SER A 132 -4.84 -35.78 -15.31
CA SER A 132 -3.59 -36.56 -15.22
C SER A 132 -3.66 -37.61 -14.11
N ALA A 133 -4.22 -37.25 -12.94
CA ALA A 133 -4.44 -38.16 -11.83
C ALA A 133 -5.41 -39.29 -12.21
N LEU A 134 -6.56 -38.96 -12.80
CA LEU A 134 -7.54 -39.94 -13.29
C LEU A 134 -6.94 -40.88 -14.35
N ALA A 135 -6.12 -40.36 -15.27
CA ALA A 135 -5.48 -41.15 -16.31
C ALA A 135 -4.21 -41.91 -15.84
N ARG A 136 -3.76 -41.69 -14.59
CA ARG A 136 -2.49 -42.17 -14.02
C ARG A 136 -1.25 -41.89 -14.91
N ARG A 137 -1.29 -40.80 -15.68
CA ARG A 137 -0.22 -40.31 -16.58
C ARG A 137 -0.46 -38.83 -16.88
N LEU A 138 0.54 -38.13 -17.39
CA LEU A 138 0.37 -36.72 -17.79
C LEU A 138 -0.60 -36.60 -18.98
N VAL A 139 -1.69 -35.85 -18.81
CA VAL A 139 -2.65 -35.49 -19.87
C VAL A 139 -3.13 -34.04 -19.66
N PHE A 140 -3.54 -33.36 -20.72
CA PHE A 140 -3.93 -31.94 -20.64
C PHE A 140 -5.44 -31.67 -20.43
N ASP A 141 -6.34 -32.57 -20.86
CA ASP A 141 -7.78 -32.63 -20.50
C ASP A 141 -8.18 -34.12 -20.40
N ALA A 142 -9.47 -34.42 -20.20
CA ALA A 142 -10.04 -35.77 -20.23
C ALA A 142 -9.58 -36.60 -21.45
N PRO A 143 -9.24 -37.89 -21.27
CA PRO A 143 -9.06 -38.80 -22.39
C PRO A 143 -10.38 -38.93 -23.15
N LEU A 144 -10.33 -38.83 -24.48
CA LEU A 144 -11.43 -39.27 -25.34
C LEU A 144 -11.59 -40.78 -25.17
N VAL A 145 -12.62 -41.19 -24.43
CA VAL A 145 -13.13 -42.56 -24.46
C VAL A 145 -13.84 -42.71 -25.81
N ASP A 146 -13.37 -43.62 -26.66
CA ASP A 146 -13.95 -43.85 -27.97
C ASP A 146 -15.37 -44.42 -27.83
N ALA A 147 -16.38 -43.56 -27.93
CA ALA A 147 -17.80 -43.91 -27.81
C ALA A 147 -18.27 -44.96 -28.84
N ALA A 148 -17.47 -45.23 -29.87
CA ALA A 148 -17.67 -46.33 -30.83
C ALA A 148 -17.47 -47.74 -30.21
N ALA A 149 -16.81 -47.86 -29.07
CA ALA A 149 -16.63 -49.15 -28.39
C ALA A 149 -17.86 -49.61 -27.59
N ALA A 150 -18.73 -48.67 -27.17
CA ALA A 150 -19.85 -48.93 -26.27
C ALA A 150 -21.14 -49.43 -26.98
N SER A 151 -21.20 -49.44 -28.31
CA SER A 151 -22.41 -49.77 -29.08
C SER A 151 -22.42 -51.17 -29.71
N ARG A 152 -21.63 -52.11 -29.17
CA ARG A 152 -21.50 -53.49 -29.70
C ARG A 152 -21.96 -54.62 -28.77
N SER A 153 -22.75 -54.30 -27.75
CA SER A 153 -23.43 -55.29 -26.89
C SER A 153 -24.94 -55.06 -26.93
N SER A 154 -25.63 -55.78 -27.82
CA SER A 154 -27.10 -55.85 -27.84
C SER A 154 -27.62 -56.62 -26.63
N PRO A 155 -28.60 -56.12 -25.87
CA PRO A 155 -29.36 -56.94 -24.92
C PRO A 155 -30.23 -57.97 -25.66
N PRO A 156 -30.60 -59.10 -25.03
CA PRO A 156 -31.63 -60.00 -25.55
C PRO A 156 -33.04 -59.37 -25.45
N PRO A 157 -34.01 -59.84 -26.25
CA PRO A 157 -35.39 -59.33 -26.20
C PRO A 157 -36.21 -59.96 -25.06
N GLU A 158 -37.06 -59.15 -24.44
CA GLU A 158 -38.09 -59.59 -23.48
C GLU A 158 -39.52 -59.18 -23.95
N PRO A 159 -40.58 -59.82 -23.42
CA PRO A 159 -41.94 -59.78 -23.99
C PRO A 159 -42.71 -58.46 -23.74
N PRO A 160 -43.79 -58.19 -24.51
CA PRO A 160 -44.45 -56.89 -24.52
C PRO A 160 -45.29 -56.60 -23.26
N GLN A 161 -45.32 -55.32 -22.87
CA GLN A 161 -46.25 -54.76 -21.88
C GLN A 161 -47.05 -53.59 -22.48
N GLU A 162 -48.20 -53.31 -21.88
CA GLU A 162 -49.24 -52.40 -22.40
C GLU A 162 -48.91 -50.90 -22.26
N PRO A 163 -49.57 -50.01 -23.04
CA PRO A 163 -49.12 -48.64 -23.27
C PRO A 163 -49.39 -47.70 -22.10
N GLN A 164 -48.38 -47.47 -21.24
CA GLN A 164 -48.41 -46.34 -20.31
C GLN A 164 -48.13 -45.01 -21.03
N ARG A 165 -49.07 -44.08 -20.92
CA ARG A 165 -49.03 -42.73 -21.52
C ARG A 165 -48.03 -41.84 -20.79
N GLN A 166 -46.74 -41.96 -21.10
CA GLN A 166 -45.74 -40.97 -20.67
C GLN A 166 -45.87 -39.66 -21.45
N GLN A 167 -45.74 -38.54 -20.74
CA GLN A 167 -46.05 -37.20 -21.24
C GLN A 167 -44.74 -36.45 -21.51
N GLU A 168 -44.46 -36.12 -22.77
CA GLU A 168 -43.21 -35.48 -23.18
C GLU A 168 -43.06 -34.07 -22.57
N ALA A 169 -42.25 -33.95 -21.52
CA ALA A 169 -41.87 -32.66 -20.96
C ALA A 169 -40.83 -31.98 -21.85
N ALA A 170 -41.18 -30.82 -22.41
CA ALA A 170 -40.27 -30.05 -23.26
C ALA A 170 -39.01 -29.60 -22.48
N PRO A 171 -37.81 -29.63 -23.10
CA PRO A 171 -36.57 -29.24 -22.42
C PRO A 171 -36.58 -27.76 -22.05
N SER A 172 -36.12 -27.45 -20.83
CA SER A 172 -36.16 -26.09 -20.29
C SER A 172 -35.33 -25.09 -21.10
N ALA A 173 -35.71 -23.82 -21.05
CA ALA A 173 -35.00 -22.75 -21.76
C ALA A 173 -33.51 -22.63 -21.36
N ALA A 174 -33.16 -23.01 -20.13
CA ALA A 174 -31.78 -23.12 -19.66
C ALA A 174 -31.00 -24.24 -20.39
N ALA A 175 -31.60 -25.42 -20.56
CA ALA A 175 -30.99 -26.51 -21.32
C ALA A 175 -30.85 -26.15 -22.81
N LEU A 176 -31.85 -25.49 -23.39
CA LEU A 176 -31.80 -25.07 -24.80
C LEU A 176 -30.73 -23.99 -25.05
N SER A 177 -30.61 -23.01 -24.17
CA SER A 177 -29.58 -21.95 -24.26
C SER A 177 -28.17 -22.49 -24.04
N LEU A 178 -27.94 -23.42 -23.09
CA LEU A 178 -26.68 -24.16 -22.96
C LEU A 178 -26.36 -25.01 -24.20
N ALA A 179 -27.37 -25.64 -24.81
CA ALA A 179 -27.20 -26.41 -26.04
C ALA A 179 -26.89 -25.53 -27.27
N VAL A 180 -27.35 -24.26 -27.30
CA VAL A 180 -26.97 -23.27 -28.33
C VAL A 180 -25.57 -22.73 -28.04
N ALA A 181 -25.31 -22.28 -26.82
CA ALA A 181 -24.01 -21.76 -26.38
C ALA A 181 -22.88 -22.76 -26.64
N SER A 182 -23.06 -24.05 -26.29
CA SER A 182 -22.05 -25.08 -26.56
C SER A 182 -21.86 -25.42 -28.05
N ARG A 183 -22.83 -25.12 -28.92
CA ARG A 183 -22.70 -25.25 -30.39
C ARG A 183 -21.99 -24.05 -31.00
N VAL A 184 -22.32 -22.83 -30.57
CA VAL A 184 -21.59 -21.60 -30.92
C VAL A 184 -20.14 -21.70 -30.45
N TRP A 185 -19.91 -22.09 -29.19
CA TRP A 185 -18.58 -22.30 -28.61
C TRP A 185 -17.76 -23.32 -29.39
N ARG A 186 -18.35 -24.45 -29.84
CA ARG A 186 -17.64 -25.43 -30.69
C ARG A 186 -17.34 -24.92 -32.10
N ARG A 187 -18.22 -24.11 -32.71
CA ARG A 187 -17.97 -23.47 -34.02
C ARG A 187 -16.95 -22.32 -33.96
N CYS A 188 -16.90 -21.60 -32.84
CA CYS A 188 -15.92 -20.54 -32.62
C CYS A 188 -14.57 -21.12 -32.17
N PHE A 189 -14.53 -21.89 -31.08
CA PHE A 189 -13.32 -22.25 -30.33
C PHE A 189 -12.94 -23.74 -30.38
N GLY A 190 -13.65 -24.59 -31.13
CA GLY A 190 -13.21 -25.98 -31.39
C GLY A 190 -11.93 -26.02 -32.26
N ARG A 191 -11.22 -27.16 -32.31
CA ARG A 191 -9.94 -27.32 -33.04
C ARG A 191 -9.98 -26.81 -34.49
N ARG A 192 -11.09 -27.05 -35.20
CA ARG A 192 -11.39 -26.60 -36.58
C ARG A 192 -12.44 -25.47 -36.66
N GLY A 193 -12.79 -24.87 -35.52
CA GLY A 193 -13.64 -23.67 -35.46
C GLY A 193 -12.91 -22.43 -35.96
N PHE A 194 -13.61 -21.29 -36.04
CA PHE A 194 -13.03 -20.04 -36.56
C PHE A 194 -11.71 -19.64 -35.85
N PHE A 195 -11.70 -19.71 -34.51
CA PHE A 195 -10.54 -19.48 -33.64
C PHE A 195 -9.68 -20.73 -33.39
N GLY A 196 -9.98 -21.86 -34.04
CA GLY A 196 -9.28 -23.13 -33.90
C GLY A 196 -7.87 -23.15 -34.52
N VAL A 197 -6.98 -23.98 -33.98
CA VAL A 197 -5.58 -24.10 -34.43
C VAL A 197 -5.44 -24.80 -35.80
N GLU A 198 -6.43 -25.63 -36.17
CA GLU A 198 -6.56 -26.24 -37.51
C GLU A 198 -7.41 -25.39 -38.47
N SER A 199 -7.75 -24.15 -38.12
CA SER A 199 -8.51 -23.22 -38.97
C SER A 199 -7.70 -22.76 -40.18
N ALA A 200 -8.33 -22.69 -41.37
CA ALA A 200 -7.75 -22.06 -42.56
C ALA A 200 -7.35 -20.59 -42.33
N TYR A 201 -8.00 -19.91 -41.37
CA TYR A 201 -7.71 -18.53 -40.99
C TYR A 201 -6.60 -18.40 -39.92
N PHE A 202 -5.92 -19.48 -39.54
CA PHE A 202 -4.88 -19.47 -38.48
C PHE A 202 -3.83 -18.38 -38.69
N GLN A 203 -3.20 -18.30 -39.87
CA GLN A 203 -2.16 -17.30 -40.16
C GLN A 203 -2.69 -15.86 -40.04
N LEU A 204 -3.93 -15.60 -40.49
CA LEU A 204 -4.55 -14.27 -40.39
C LEU A 204 -4.81 -13.88 -38.92
N ARG A 205 -5.30 -14.81 -38.10
CA ARG A 205 -5.53 -14.56 -36.67
C ARG A 205 -4.25 -14.44 -35.86
N PHE A 206 -3.24 -15.25 -36.18
CA PHE A 206 -1.91 -15.17 -35.57
C PHE A 206 -1.29 -13.79 -35.87
N THR A 207 -1.21 -13.42 -37.14
CA THR A 207 -0.71 -12.09 -37.57
C THR A 207 -1.49 -10.94 -36.93
N ALA A 208 -2.83 -11.05 -36.81
CA ALA A 208 -3.65 -10.00 -36.19
C ALA A 208 -3.44 -9.86 -34.67
N ARG A 209 -3.18 -10.98 -33.97
CA ARG A 209 -2.79 -10.97 -32.56
C ARG A 209 -1.40 -10.39 -32.38
N GLU A 210 -0.43 -10.82 -33.19
CA GLU A 210 0.94 -10.27 -33.22
C GLU A 210 0.94 -8.75 -33.42
N SER A 211 0.14 -8.25 -34.39
CA SER A 211 -0.01 -6.81 -34.62
C SER A 211 -0.52 -6.09 -33.38
N PHE A 212 -1.50 -6.65 -32.68
CA PHE A 212 -2.04 -6.03 -31.47
C PHE A 212 -1.02 -6.06 -30.33
N GLU A 213 -0.27 -7.15 -30.19
CA GLU A 213 0.76 -7.33 -29.18
C GLU A 213 1.96 -6.40 -29.38
N ILE A 214 2.47 -6.29 -30.62
CA ILE A 214 3.53 -5.35 -30.99
C ILE A 214 3.07 -3.90 -30.76
N ILE A 215 1.79 -3.57 -31.05
CA ILE A 215 1.21 -2.26 -30.68
C ILE A 215 1.16 -2.09 -29.16
N SER A 216 0.74 -3.12 -28.41
CA SER A 216 0.65 -3.11 -26.95
C SER A 216 2.00 -2.85 -26.29
N GLN A 217 3.02 -3.61 -26.69
CA GLN A 217 4.39 -3.49 -26.18
C GLN A 217 5.06 -2.19 -26.66
N THR A 218 4.74 -1.70 -27.88
CA THR A 218 5.16 -0.37 -28.36
C THR A 218 4.60 0.75 -27.49
N LEU A 219 3.30 0.70 -27.15
CA LEU A 219 2.66 1.70 -26.29
C LEU A 219 3.22 1.65 -24.86
N GLN A 220 3.38 0.46 -24.27
CA GLN A 220 3.99 0.30 -22.95
C GLN A 220 5.44 0.84 -22.90
N LEU A 221 6.23 0.64 -23.96
CA LEU A 221 7.58 1.17 -24.10
C LEU A 221 7.59 2.69 -24.33
N GLN A 222 6.63 3.23 -25.09
CA GLN A 222 6.47 4.68 -25.21
C GLN A 222 6.18 5.31 -23.85
N THR A 223 5.22 4.76 -23.08
CA THR A 223 4.94 5.23 -21.71
C THR A 223 6.16 5.06 -20.80
N ALA A 224 6.87 3.93 -20.87
CA ALA A 224 8.09 3.71 -20.10
C ALA A 224 9.17 4.77 -20.39
N SER A 225 9.31 5.20 -21.64
CA SER A 225 10.28 6.23 -22.03
C SER A 225 10.02 7.61 -21.41
N HIS A 226 8.78 7.90 -21.01
CA HIS A 226 8.35 9.11 -20.29
C HIS A 226 8.31 8.94 -18.76
N LEU A 227 8.12 7.73 -18.23
CA LEU A 227 7.95 7.49 -16.79
C LEU A 227 9.19 6.90 -16.09
N ILE A 228 9.97 6.07 -16.78
CA ILE A 228 11.01 5.24 -16.16
C ILE A 228 12.39 5.89 -16.34
N ALA A 229 12.90 6.53 -15.30
CA ALA A 229 14.25 7.10 -15.25
C ALA A 229 15.36 6.04 -15.19
N ARG A 230 15.03 4.78 -14.87
CA ARG A 230 15.99 3.66 -14.89
C ARG A 230 16.31 3.26 -16.33
N HIS A 231 17.27 3.95 -16.95
CA HIS A 231 17.67 3.79 -18.36
C HIS A 231 17.75 2.34 -18.86
N TRP A 232 18.31 1.42 -18.07
CA TRP A 232 18.45 0.00 -18.44
C TRP A 232 17.11 -0.73 -18.62
N LEU A 233 16.03 -0.32 -17.94
CA LEU A 233 14.69 -0.88 -18.16
C LEU A 233 14.13 -0.47 -19.51
N ASN A 234 14.38 0.77 -19.96
CA ASN A 234 14.00 1.21 -21.30
C ASN A 234 14.76 0.42 -22.38
N ASP A 235 16.06 0.17 -22.16
CA ASP A 235 16.88 -0.67 -23.05
C ASP A 235 16.33 -2.13 -23.14
N VAL A 236 15.78 -2.66 -22.04
CA VAL A 236 15.11 -4.00 -22.00
C VAL A 236 13.74 -3.98 -22.69
N TYR A 237 12.89 -2.99 -22.44
CA TYR A 237 11.60 -2.84 -23.15
C TYR A 237 11.81 -2.73 -24.67
N VAL A 238 12.81 -1.96 -25.12
CA VAL A 238 13.23 -1.90 -26.53
C VAL A 238 13.61 -3.29 -27.03
N SER A 239 14.50 -3.98 -26.32
CA SER A 239 14.99 -5.30 -26.71
C SER A 239 13.85 -6.31 -26.91
N ILE A 240 12.82 -6.28 -26.05
CA ILE A 240 11.65 -7.15 -26.18
C ILE A 240 10.85 -6.84 -27.46
N VAL A 241 10.54 -5.57 -27.72
CA VAL A 241 9.79 -5.18 -28.93
C VAL A 241 10.55 -5.56 -30.21
N LEU A 242 11.88 -5.41 -30.22
CA LEU A 242 12.72 -5.81 -31.36
C LEU A 242 12.71 -7.33 -31.58
N VAL A 243 12.81 -8.12 -30.52
CA VAL A 243 12.70 -9.59 -30.61
C VAL A 243 11.31 -9.99 -31.10
N ASN A 244 10.23 -9.32 -30.67
CA ASN A 244 8.89 -9.59 -31.20
C ASN A 244 8.80 -9.28 -32.70
N CYS A 245 9.16 -8.04 -33.10
CA CYS A 245 9.13 -7.58 -34.50
C CYS A 245 9.96 -8.45 -35.47
N TRP A 246 11.04 -9.08 -35.02
CA TRP A 246 11.97 -9.81 -35.90
C TRP A 246 11.92 -11.34 -35.78
N SER A 247 11.48 -11.91 -34.65
CA SER A 247 11.47 -13.36 -34.43
C SER A 247 10.57 -14.12 -35.39
N THR A 248 9.28 -13.77 -35.48
CA THR A 248 8.32 -14.41 -36.40
C THR A 248 8.76 -14.34 -37.87
N PRO A 249 9.20 -13.19 -38.42
CA PRO A 249 9.79 -13.13 -39.77
C PRO A 249 10.99 -14.05 -39.97
N VAL A 250 11.91 -14.14 -38.99
CA VAL A 250 13.11 -14.98 -39.06
C VAL A 250 12.77 -16.47 -38.98
N VAL A 251 11.93 -16.90 -38.04
CA VAL A 251 11.47 -18.29 -37.90
C VAL A 251 10.78 -18.75 -39.19
N GLN A 252 9.85 -17.95 -39.72
CA GLN A 252 9.19 -18.28 -40.98
C GLN A 252 10.14 -18.31 -42.18
N HIS A 253 11.15 -17.42 -42.26
CA HIS A 253 12.15 -17.49 -43.33
C HIS A 253 12.98 -18.78 -43.28
N LEU A 254 13.41 -19.19 -42.09
CA LEU A 254 14.17 -20.43 -41.88
C LEU A 254 13.32 -21.67 -42.22
N CYS A 255 12.09 -21.76 -41.70
CA CYS A 255 11.18 -22.87 -41.98
C CYS A 255 10.79 -22.94 -43.46
N ARG A 256 10.50 -21.80 -44.11
CA ARG A 256 10.22 -21.75 -45.55
C ARG A 256 11.43 -22.13 -46.42
N ARG A 257 12.67 -21.83 -46.01
CA ARG A 257 13.87 -22.34 -46.69
C ARG A 257 13.99 -23.86 -46.60
N GLN A 258 13.70 -24.45 -45.43
CA GLN A 258 13.69 -25.91 -45.27
C GLN A 258 12.56 -26.54 -46.11
N LEU A 259 11.34 -25.99 -46.08
CA LEU A 259 10.21 -26.43 -46.90
C LEU A 259 10.52 -26.35 -48.40
N ALA A 260 11.17 -25.27 -48.87
CA ALA A 260 11.59 -25.11 -50.26
C ALA A 260 12.74 -26.04 -50.69
N ALA A 261 13.49 -26.61 -49.75
CA ALA A 261 14.45 -27.69 -49.99
C ALA A 261 13.75 -29.06 -50.04
N SER A 262 12.83 -29.33 -49.10
CA SER A 262 12.01 -30.54 -49.09
C SER A 262 11.11 -30.66 -50.32
N ASN A 263 10.45 -29.58 -50.76
CA ASN A 263 9.64 -29.58 -51.97
C ASN A 263 10.48 -29.78 -53.24
N ARG A 264 11.74 -29.31 -53.27
CA ARG A 264 12.66 -29.64 -54.36
C ARG A 264 13.06 -31.12 -54.36
N ARG A 265 13.20 -31.75 -53.19
CA ARG A 265 13.40 -33.21 -53.08
C ARG A 265 12.17 -34.00 -53.51
N LEU A 266 10.96 -33.55 -53.15
CA LEU A 266 9.70 -34.12 -53.65
C LEU A 266 9.64 -34.07 -55.18
N LEU A 267 9.81 -32.88 -55.78
CA LEU A 267 9.78 -32.70 -57.23
C LEU A 267 10.87 -33.47 -57.97
N ALA A 268 12.07 -33.60 -57.39
CA ALA A 268 13.11 -34.47 -57.94
C ALA A 268 12.71 -35.96 -57.87
N SER A 269 12.14 -36.41 -56.76
CA SER A 269 11.70 -37.81 -56.61
C SER A 269 10.54 -38.18 -57.54
N SER A 270 9.65 -37.23 -57.87
CA SER A 270 8.53 -37.47 -58.80
C SER A 270 8.90 -37.27 -60.28
N SER A 271 9.94 -36.48 -60.60
CA SER A 271 10.45 -36.37 -61.99
C SER A 271 11.19 -37.63 -62.45
N VAL A 272 11.76 -38.42 -61.54
CA VAL A 272 12.35 -39.73 -61.85
C VAL A 272 11.28 -40.73 -62.32
N THR A 273 10.07 -40.68 -61.78
CA THR A 273 8.97 -41.60 -62.16
C THR A 273 8.41 -41.40 -63.56
N THR A 274 8.68 -40.27 -64.23
CA THR A 274 8.17 -40.02 -65.60
C THR A 274 9.05 -40.59 -66.72
N ALA A 275 10.17 -41.25 -66.40
CA ALA A 275 11.14 -41.75 -67.38
C ALA A 275 11.01 -43.26 -67.72
N THR A 276 10.16 -44.02 -67.04
CA THR A 276 9.97 -45.46 -67.27
C THR A 276 8.51 -45.82 -67.53
N THR A 277 8.18 -46.13 -68.78
CA THR A 277 6.87 -46.62 -69.18
C THR A 277 6.68 -48.10 -68.82
N ASP A 278 6.27 -48.39 -67.59
CA ASP A 278 5.73 -49.70 -67.20
C ASP A 278 4.44 -49.51 -66.39
N SER A 279 3.42 -50.33 -66.65
CA SER A 279 2.01 -50.05 -66.30
C SER A 279 1.62 -50.44 -64.87
N ARG A 280 2.59 -50.47 -63.95
CA ARG A 280 2.39 -50.79 -62.53
C ARG A 280 2.40 -49.51 -61.70
N GLY A 281 1.37 -49.36 -60.84
CA GLY A 281 1.28 -48.24 -59.90
C GLY A 281 2.48 -48.17 -58.94
N PRO A 282 2.73 -47.01 -58.31
CA PRO A 282 3.91 -46.80 -57.46
C PRO A 282 3.98 -47.86 -56.35
N SER A 283 5.14 -48.48 -56.21
CA SER A 283 5.39 -49.56 -55.25
C SER A 283 5.17 -49.11 -53.81
N ALA A 284 4.90 -50.07 -52.92
CA ALA A 284 4.71 -49.79 -51.49
C ALA A 284 5.90 -49.02 -50.86
N SER A 285 7.13 -49.25 -51.33
CA SER A 285 8.31 -48.48 -50.90
C SER A 285 8.30 -47.02 -51.38
N GLN A 286 7.82 -46.75 -52.59
CA GLN A 286 7.67 -45.38 -53.11
C GLN A 286 6.53 -44.64 -52.38
N GLN A 287 5.39 -45.30 -52.16
CA GLN A 287 4.29 -44.74 -51.35
C GLN A 287 4.73 -44.43 -49.92
N ALA A 288 5.48 -45.34 -49.28
CA ALA A 288 6.06 -45.11 -47.95
C ALA A 288 7.07 -43.94 -47.95
N SER A 289 7.89 -43.81 -48.99
CA SER A 289 8.83 -42.68 -49.13
C SER A 289 8.13 -41.34 -49.33
N MET A 290 7.02 -41.30 -50.08
CA MET A 290 6.21 -40.09 -50.25
C MET A 290 5.53 -39.70 -48.92
N ALA A 291 4.86 -40.65 -48.25
CA ALA A 291 4.20 -40.41 -46.97
C ALA A 291 5.18 -39.97 -45.87
N ALA A 292 6.40 -40.54 -45.82
CA ALA A 292 7.45 -40.10 -44.91
C ALA A 292 7.93 -38.66 -45.18
N MET A 293 7.97 -38.25 -46.46
CA MET A 293 8.35 -36.89 -46.87
C MET A 293 7.23 -35.88 -46.55
N GLU A 294 5.97 -36.24 -46.75
CA GLU A 294 4.79 -35.44 -46.35
C GLU A 294 4.70 -35.25 -44.83
N ALA A 295 4.95 -36.32 -44.06
CA ALA A 295 5.07 -36.23 -42.61
C ALA A 295 6.23 -35.31 -42.19
N GLY A 296 7.34 -35.33 -42.93
CA GLY A 296 8.45 -34.38 -42.76
C GLY A 296 8.02 -32.92 -43.00
N VAL A 297 7.23 -32.65 -44.04
CA VAL A 297 6.66 -31.32 -44.32
C VAL A 297 5.73 -30.88 -43.19
N GLN A 298 4.78 -31.72 -42.76
CA GLN A 298 3.87 -31.39 -41.64
C GLN A 298 4.63 -31.13 -40.34
N ARG A 299 5.71 -31.88 -40.07
CA ARG A 299 6.56 -31.69 -38.88
C ARG A 299 7.27 -30.33 -38.87
N ILE A 300 7.75 -29.85 -40.03
CA ILE A 300 8.35 -28.50 -40.14
C ILE A 300 7.29 -27.42 -39.88
N LEU A 301 6.10 -27.56 -40.46
CA LEU A 301 4.97 -26.63 -40.25
C LEU A 301 4.47 -26.63 -38.79
N ALA A 302 4.50 -27.76 -38.09
CA ALA A 302 4.16 -27.83 -36.67
C ALA A 302 5.25 -27.17 -35.79
N LEU A 303 6.53 -27.39 -36.12
CA LEU A 303 7.66 -26.77 -35.42
C LEU A 303 7.69 -25.24 -35.61
N GLU A 304 7.44 -24.74 -36.82
CA GLU A 304 7.33 -23.30 -37.12
C GLU A 304 6.32 -22.61 -36.16
N ARG A 305 5.10 -23.18 -36.07
CA ARG A 305 4.04 -22.67 -35.20
C ARG A 305 4.40 -22.77 -33.71
N MET A 306 5.04 -23.87 -33.29
CA MET A 306 5.43 -24.08 -31.90
C MET A 306 6.55 -23.11 -31.47
N LEU A 307 7.51 -22.80 -32.34
CA LEU A 307 8.58 -21.85 -32.06
C LEU A 307 8.05 -20.42 -31.96
N CYS A 308 7.22 -19.98 -32.92
CA CYS A 308 6.54 -18.68 -32.83
C CYS A 308 5.79 -18.54 -31.49
N LEU A 309 4.86 -19.44 -31.18
CA LEU A 309 4.06 -19.41 -29.95
C LEU A 309 4.86 -19.58 -28.63
N ALA A 310 6.11 -20.03 -28.69
CA ALA A 310 6.97 -20.20 -27.50
C ALA A 310 7.84 -18.96 -27.23
N ILE A 311 8.34 -18.29 -28.27
CA ILE A 311 9.06 -17.01 -28.15
C ILE A 311 8.08 -15.95 -27.63
N ASP A 312 6.98 -15.80 -28.35
CA ASP A 312 5.77 -15.04 -28.03
C ASP A 312 5.38 -15.10 -26.54
N LEU A 313 5.07 -16.30 -26.04
CA LEU A 313 4.73 -16.54 -24.64
C LEU A 313 5.81 -16.06 -23.67
N GLY A 314 7.09 -16.12 -24.05
CA GLY A 314 8.20 -15.61 -23.25
C GLY A 314 8.28 -14.08 -23.22
N LEU A 315 7.96 -13.41 -24.33
CA LEU A 315 7.93 -11.94 -24.42
C LEU A 315 6.73 -11.38 -23.64
N ASP A 316 5.55 -11.98 -23.77
CA ASP A 316 4.38 -11.66 -22.94
C ASP A 316 4.68 -11.81 -21.45
N LEU A 317 5.30 -12.92 -21.02
CA LEU A 317 5.69 -13.14 -19.62
C LEU A 317 6.68 -12.08 -19.13
N ALA A 318 7.64 -11.66 -19.97
CA ALA A 318 8.59 -10.61 -19.63
C ALA A 318 7.88 -9.25 -19.43
N THR A 319 7.04 -8.83 -20.38
CA THR A 319 6.36 -7.52 -20.34
C THR A 319 5.23 -7.43 -19.32
N ALA A 320 4.46 -8.50 -19.16
CA ALA A 320 3.23 -8.48 -18.36
C ALA A 320 3.47 -8.81 -16.87
N MET A 321 4.55 -9.55 -16.56
CA MET A 321 4.80 -10.05 -15.21
C MET A 321 6.18 -9.67 -14.68
N VAL A 322 7.26 -9.92 -15.44
CA VAL A 322 8.63 -9.73 -14.91
C VAL A 322 8.97 -8.24 -14.75
N LEU A 323 8.77 -7.42 -15.79
CA LEU A 323 9.10 -5.99 -15.70
C LEU A 323 8.25 -5.23 -14.66
N PRO A 324 6.91 -5.41 -14.59
CA PRO A 324 6.10 -4.82 -13.53
C PRO A 324 6.48 -5.27 -12.11
N ALA A 325 6.87 -6.54 -11.92
CA ALA A 325 7.32 -7.02 -10.62
C ALA A 325 8.66 -6.36 -10.20
N ILE A 326 9.59 -6.16 -11.14
CA ILE A 326 10.85 -5.43 -10.90
C ILE A 326 10.58 -3.96 -10.48
N LEU A 327 9.52 -3.34 -10.99
CA LEU A 327 9.11 -1.99 -10.61
C LEU A 327 8.47 -1.94 -9.21
N VAL A 328 7.51 -2.82 -8.90
CA VAL A 328 6.72 -2.71 -7.65
C VAL A 328 7.44 -3.30 -6.42
N LEU A 329 8.17 -4.42 -6.56
CA LEU A 329 8.74 -5.14 -5.41
C LEU A 329 9.67 -4.30 -4.50
N PRO A 330 10.48 -3.34 -4.99
CA PRO A 330 11.32 -2.48 -4.13
C PRO A 330 10.54 -1.63 -3.11
N TYR A 331 9.27 -1.30 -3.38
CA TYR A 331 8.45 -0.44 -2.51
C TYR A 331 7.71 -1.22 -1.43
N VAL A 332 7.46 -2.52 -1.65
CA VAL A 332 6.70 -3.38 -0.72
C VAL A 332 7.27 -3.41 0.71
N PRO A 333 8.59 -3.53 0.96
CA PRO A 333 9.13 -3.53 2.32
C PRO A 333 9.30 -2.13 2.94
N LEU A 334 8.99 -1.06 2.19
CA LEU A 334 9.10 0.34 2.65
C LEU A 334 7.74 0.92 3.05
N PHE A 335 6.64 0.27 2.70
CA PHE A 335 5.28 0.72 3.00
C PHE A 335 4.84 0.20 4.38
N ASP A 336 4.46 1.11 5.29
CA ASP A 336 3.91 0.72 6.58
C ASP A 336 2.40 0.43 6.46
N VAL A 337 2.03 -0.81 6.77
CA VAL A 337 0.65 -1.29 6.74
C VAL A 337 -0.16 -0.80 7.94
N ALA A 338 0.48 -0.37 9.03
CA ALA A 338 -0.21 0.16 10.21
C ALA A 338 -0.70 1.60 10.00
N SER A 339 0.14 2.50 9.48
CA SER A 339 -0.23 3.87 9.10
C SER A 339 -0.82 4.00 7.69
N LEU A 340 -0.78 2.94 6.87
CA LEU A 340 -1.13 2.95 5.44
C LEU A 340 -0.31 3.96 4.61
N ASN A 341 0.94 4.22 5.02
CA ASN A 341 1.74 5.31 4.49
C ASN A 341 3.20 4.89 4.25
N PHE A 342 3.96 5.72 3.53
CA PHE A 342 5.43 5.63 3.50
C PHE A 342 6.05 6.55 4.57
N PRO A 343 7.27 6.26 5.07
CA PRO A 343 8.02 7.18 5.92
C PRO A 343 8.14 8.58 5.29
N SER A 344 7.90 9.63 6.07
CA SER A 344 7.89 11.02 5.59
C SER A 344 9.22 11.46 4.96
N GLU A 345 10.35 10.96 5.47
CA GLU A 345 11.69 11.18 4.88
C GLU A 345 11.81 10.74 3.41
N LEU A 346 11.00 9.77 2.98
CA LEU A 346 10.93 9.30 1.59
C LEU A 346 9.94 10.12 0.76
N LEU A 347 8.83 10.58 1.36
CA LEU A 347 7.82 11.41 0.69
C LEU A 347 8.37 12.82 0.37
N TYR A 348 9.12 13.44 1.28
CA TYR A 348 9.82 14.72 1.04
C TYR A 348 11.12 14.57 0.21
N ASN A 349 11.38 13.39 -0.38
CA ASN A 349 12.49 13.18 -1.31
C ASN A 349 11.94 13.17 -2.74
N ASP A 350 12.02 14.32 -3.41
CA ASP A 350 11.38 14.57 -4.71
C ASP A 350 11.82 13.56 -5.81
N VAL A 351 13.05 13.04 -5.75
CA VAL A 351 13.49 11.97 -6.67
C VAL A 351 12.90 10.61 -6.30
N TRP A 352 12.85 10.24 -5.02
CA TRP A 352 12.24 8.97 -4.60
C TRP A 352 10.73 8.97 -4.86
N PHE A 353 10.05 10.06 -4.49
CA PHE A 353 8.61 10.26 -4.66
C PHE A 353 8.20 10.16 -6.13
N VAL A 354 8.90 10.86 -7.04
CA VAL A 354 8.60 10.79 -8.48
C VAL A 354 8.88 9.40 -9.06
N ASN A 355 9.96 8.70 -8.64
CA ASN A 355 10.14 7.29 -9.03
C ASN A 355 8.97 6.42 -8.56
N MET A 356 8.52 6.55 -7.30
CA MET A 356 7.38 5.79 -6.78
C MET A 356 6.12 6.04 -7.60
N VAL A 357 5.73 7.30 -7.80
CA VAL A 357 4.50 7.65 -8.54
C VAL A 357 4.58 7.19 -10.00
N TYR A 358 5.70 7.43 -10.70
CA TYR A 358 5.84 7.09 -12.11
C TYR A 358 5.98 5.58 -12.36
N GLU A 359 6.69 4.84 -11.50
CA GLU A 359 6.83 3.39 -11.63
C GLU A 359 5.51 2.67 -11.31
N PHE A 360 4.70 3.18 -10.37
CA PHE A 360 3.33 2.70 -10.17
C PHE A 360 2.40 3.07 -11.34
N GLN A 361 2.50 4.27 -11.93
CA GLN A 361 1.73 4.64 -13.12
C GLN A 361 2.05 3.76 -14.35
N GLN A 362 3.29 3.29 -14.50
CA GLN A 362 3.67 2.35 -15.57
C GLN A 362 3.05 0.95 -15.39
N VAL A 363 2.70 0.56 -14.15
CA VAL A 363 2.14 -0.77 -13.82
C VAL A 363 0.61 -0.74 -13.67
N LEU A 364 0.05 0.37 -13.21
CA LEU A 364 -1.37 0.53 -12.93
C LEU A 364 -2.05 1.37 -14.00
N ALA A 365 -2.71 0.70 -14.95
CA ALA A 365 -3.57 1.36 -15.93
C ALA A 365 -4.63 2.28 -15.28
N VAL A 366 -4.55 3.58 -15.55
CA VAL A 366 -5.41 4.63 -14.97
C VAL A 366 -6.55 5.06 -15.91
N THR A 367 -6.48 4.68 -17.18
CA THR A 367 -7.52 4.88 -18.19
C THR A 367 -8.01 3.55 -18.77
N ALA A 368 -9.24 3.57 -19.31
CA ALA A 368 -9.82 2.45 -20.04
C ALA A 368 -9.02 2.06 -21.31
N PHE A 369 -8.19 2.97 -21.84
CA PHE A 369 -7.33 2.69 -22.98
C PHE A 369 -6.10 1.87 -22.58
N GLU A 370 -5.36 2.32 -21.55
CA GLU A 370 -4.23 1.56 -21.00
C GLU A 370 -4.67 0.21 -20.44
N SER A 371 -5.87 0.13 -19.85
CA SER A 371 -6.41 -1.11 -19.30
C SER A 371 -6.50 -2.23 -20.34
N VAL A 372 -6.80 -1.90 -21.61
CA VAL A 372 -6.82 -2.87 -22.71
C VAL A 372 -5.41 -3.39 -23.03
N PHE A 373 -4.42 -2.50 -23.15
CA PHE A 373 -3.03 -2.86 -23.47
C PHE A 373 -2.25 -3.42 -22.28
N THR A 374 -2.76 -3.27 -21.06
CA THR A 374 -2.24 -3.91 -19.84
C THR A 374 -2.84 -5.31 -19.66
N PHE A 375 -4.15 -5.47 -19.95
CA PHE A 375 -4.83 -6.77 -19.87
C PHE A 375 -4.48 -7.72 -21.03
N PHE A 376 -4.24 -7.20 -22.24
CA PHE A 376 -4.06 -8.03 -23.44
C PHE A 376 -2.90 -9.03 -23.35
N PRO A 377 -1.68 -8.66 -22.90
CA PRO A 377 -0.58 -9.63 -22.73
C PRO A 377 -0.94 -10.79 -21.79
N HIS A 378 -1.64 -10.53 -20.68
CA HIS A 378 -2.11 -11.60 -19.79
C HIS A 378 -3.11 -12.54 -20.48
N TRP A 379 -4.04 -12.00 -21.28
CA TRP A 379 -4.96 -12.80 -22.09
C TRP A 379 -4.21 -13.60 -23.17
N SER A 380 -3.15 -13.05 -23.73
CA SER A 380 -2.26 -13.68 -24.70
C SER A 380 -1.56 -14.91 -24.11
N ILE A 381 -0.95 -14.79 -22.93
CA ILE A 381 -0.39 -15.92 -22.15
C ILE A 381 -1.40 -17.07 -22.01
N TYR A 382 -2.65 -16.76 -21.63
CA TYR A 382 -3.71 -17.76 -21.48
C TYR A 382 -4.00 -18.51 -22.79
N SER A 383 -4.09 -17.75 -23.88
CA SER A 383 -4.39 -18.19 -25.25
C SER A 383 -3.26 -19.03 -25.86
N CYS A 384 -2.01 -18.59 -25.73
CA CYS A 384 -0.84 -19.27 -26.29
C CYS A 384 -0.49 -20.55 -25.53
N CYS A 385 -0.66 -20.56 -24.19
CA CYS A 385 -0.66 -21.80 -23.41
C CYS A 385 -1.77 -22.78 -23.81
N GLY A 386 -2.90 -22.30 -24.36
CA GLY A 386 -3.94 -23.14 -24.95
C GLY A 386 -3.59 -23.68 -26.34
N SER A 387 -2.92 -22.85 -27.15
CA SER A 387 -2.56 -23.14 -28.54
C SER A 387 -1.38 -24.11 -28.66
N LEU A 388 -0.31 -23.92 -27.88
CA LEU A 388 0.82 -24.86 -27.77
C LEU A 388 0.33 -26.27 -27.39
N ARG A 389 -0.54 -26.34 -26.38
CA ARG A 389 -1.16 -27.57 -25.89
C ARG A 389 -2.06 -28.28 -26.92
N ALA A 390 -2.52 -27.60 -27.96
CA ALA A 390 -3.32 -28.19 -29.05
C ALA A 390 -2.45 -28.77 -30.18
N LEU A 391 -1.18 -28.33 -30.30
CA LEU A 391 -0.23 -28.75 -31.32
C LEU A 391 0.57 -30.01 -30.96
N ILE A 392 0.55 -30.47 -29.70
CA ILE A 392 1.50 -31.48 -29.18
C ILE A 392 0.78 -32.77 -28.78
N ARG A 393 1.37 -33.92 -29.13
CA ARG A 393 0.90 -35.27 -28.75
C ARG A 393 2.06 -36.13 -28.23
N GLU A 394 1.78 -36.96 -27.24
CA GLU A 394 2.68 -38.01 -26.77
C GLU A 394 2.80 -39.12 -27.82
N ARG A 395 4.01 -39.39 -28.30
CA ARG A 395 4.29 -40.48 -29.25
C ARG A 395 4.33 -41.82 -28.52
N ARG A 396 3.39 -42.72 -28.82
CA ARG A 396 3.33 -44.06 -28.20
C ARG A 396 4.09 -45.12 -29.02
N PRO A 397 4.69 -46.14 -28.36
CA PRO A 397 5.26 -47.30 -29.06
C PRO A 397 4.22 -48.17 -29.79
N SER A 398 2.93 -48.00 -29.48
CA SER A 398 1.84 -48.88 -29.89
C SER A 398 0.87 -48.26 -30.90
N ASP A 399 1.20 -47.12 -31.53
CA ASP A 399 0.49 -46.62 -32.72
C ASP A 399 1.08 -47.35 -33.96
N PRO A 400 0.38 -48.30 -34.60
CA PRO A 400 0.96 -49.10 -35.69
C PRO A 400 1.06 -48.29 -36.99
N TYR A 401 2.01 -48.68 -37.86
CA TYR A 401 1.94 -48.31 -39.28
C TYR A 401 0.59 -48.78 -39.85
N ARG A 402 -0.32 -47.84 -40.20
CA ARG A 402 -1.54 -48.14 -40.96
C ARG A 402 -1.21 -48.43 -42.44
N LEU A 403 -0.54 -49.55 -42.69
CA LEU A 403 -0.64 -50.27 -43.94
C LEU A 403 -1.99 -50.99 -43.97
N SER A 404 -3.06 -50.24 -44.27
CA SER A 404 -4.39 -50.81 -44.40
C SER A 404 -4.52 -51.56 -45.73
N ASN A 405 -4.07 -52.81 -45.76
CA ASN A 405 -4.50 -53.79 -46.76
C ASN A 405 -6.01 -54.04 -46.58
N GLY A 406 -6.81 -53.22 -47.25
CA GLY A 406 -8.28 -53.28 -47.28
C GLY A 406 -8.78 -52.85 -48.65
N SER A 407 -9.38 -53.77 -49.39
CA SER A 407 -9.67 -53.60 -50.82
C SER A 407 -10.95 -52.80 -51.08
N SER A 408 -10.81 -51.48 -51.22
CA SER A 408 -11.83 -50.61 -51.84
C SER A 408 -11.16 -49.36 -52.44
N SER A 409 -11.15 -49.25 -53.77
CA SER A 409 -10.45 -48.17 -54.49
C SER A 409 -11.05 -46.79 -54.25
N PRO A 410 -10.29 -45.79 -53.76
CA PRO A 410 -10.61 -44.39 -53.92
C PRO A 410 -10.19 -43.91 -55.32
N ALA A 411 -11.01 -43.10 -55.97
CA ALA A 411 -10.61 -42.39 -57.20
C ALA A 411 -9.55 -41.30 -56.88
N PRO A 412 -8.65 -40.95 -57.82
CA PRO A 412 -7.58 -39.99 -57.56
C PRO A 412 -8.11 -38.55 -57.44
N SER A 413 -8.20 -38.05 -56.20
CA SER A 413 -8.52 -36.66 -55.89
C SER A 413 -7.27 -35.78 -55.95
N HIS A 414 -7.00 -35.20 -57.12
CA HIS A 414 -5.97 -34.18 -57.28
C HIS A 414 -6.24 -32.96 -56.38
N VAL A 415 -5.29 -32.62 -55.51
CA VAL A 415 -5.31 -31.32 -54.79
C VAL A 415 -4.94 -30.22 -55.77
N VAL A 416 -5.96 -29.57 -56.33
CA VAL A 416 -5.79 -28.39 -57.19
C VAL A 416 -5.40 -27.20 -56.33
N LEU A 417 -4.11 -26.86 -56.32
CA LEU A 417 -3.67 -25.52 -55.95
C LEU A 417 -4.29 -24.51 -56.93
N PRO A 418 -4.84 -23.37 -56.45
CA PRO A 418 -5.46 -22.39 -57.33
C PRO A 418 -4.40 -21.75 -58.24
N ALA A 419 -4.45 -22.08 -59.53
CA ALA A 419 -3.60 -21.46 -60.54
C ALA A 419 -3.98 -19.98 -60.70
N ALA A 420 -3.04 -19.08 -60.41
CA ALA A 420 -3.19 -17.67 -60.75
C ALA A 420 -3.15 -17.53 -62.29
N THR A 421 -4.22 -17.04 -62.89
CA THR A 421 -4.34 -16.86 -64.34
C THR A 421 -3.49 -15.69 -64.83
N ALA A 422 -2.21 -15.96 -65.07
CA ALA A 422 -1.33 -15.10 -65.87
C ALA A 422 -1.45 -15.50 -67.35
N GLN A 423 -2.15 -14.67 -68.14
CA GLN A 423 -2.33 -14.89 -69.57
C GLN A 423 -1.30 -14.05 -70.34
N GLU A 424 -0.25 -14.69 -70.85
CA GLU A 424 0.81 -14.02 -71.60
C GLU A 424 1.10 -14.77 -72.92
N LYS A 425 1.27 -14.01 -74.02
CA LYS A 425 1.42 -14.58 -75.37
C LYS A 425 2.86 -15.07 -75.61
N SER A 426 2.98 -16.16 -76.36
CA SER A 426 4.28 -16.66 -76.84
C SER A 426 4.88 -15.77 -77.93
N SER A 427 6.19 -15.57 -77.84
CA SER A 427 7.10 -15.50 -78.99
C SER A 427 8.48 -16.00 -78.56
N ARG A 428 9.27 -16.52 -79.51
CA ARG A 428 10.63 -17.03 -79.29
C ARG A 428 11.62 -15.93 -79.67
N GLU A 429 12.78 -15.91 -79.03
CA GLU A 429 14.10 -15.98 -79.71
C GLU A 429 15.22 -16.22 -78.67
N SER A 430 16.47 -16.27 -79.10
CA SER A 430 17.56 -16.99 -78.41
C SER A 430 18.75 -16.12 -77.98
N ASP A 431 19.63 -16.78 -77.21
CA ASP A 431 21.08 -16.56 -77.10
C ASP A 431 21.72 -15.44 -76.24
N SER A 432 22.93 -15.81 -75.85
CA SER A 432 24.05 -15.03 -75.29
C SER A 432 24.02 -14.66 -73.80
N HIS A 433 25.14 -14.98 -73.13
CA HIS A 433 25.53 -14.39 -71.85
C HIS A 433 26.17 -13.03 -72.08
N SER A 434 25.87 -12.05 -71.23
CA SER A 434 26.91 -11.27 -70.53
C SER A 434 26.34 -10.53 -69.31
N MET A 435 27.18 -9.79 -68.59
CA MET A 435 26.89 -9.23 -67.26
C MET A 435 26.13 -7.88 -67.34
N TRP A 436 25.68 -7.41 -66.16
CA TRP A 436 25.09 -6.08 -65.88
C TRP A 436 23.57 -5.87 -66.11
N SER A 437 22.76 -6.42 -65.20
CA SER A 437 21.75 -5.59 -64.50
C SER A 437 21.32 -6.21 -63.16
N ARG A 438 22.07 -5.94 -62.08
CA ARG A 438 21.75 -6.41 -60.71
C ARG A 438 20.65 -5.57 -60.04
N ARG A 439 19.56 -5.27 -60.77
CA ARG A 439 18.38 -4.49 -60.34
C ARG A 439 17.11 -5.32 -60.50
N MET A 440 16.96 -6.37 -59.68
CA MET A 440 15.69 -7.08 -59.57
C MET A 440 14.68 -6.12 -58.91
N GLU A 441 13.62 -5.74 -59.65
CA GLU A 441 12.83 -4.56 -59.28
C GLU A 441 12.02 -4.75 -57.98
N LEU A 442 12.00 -3.71 -57.15
CA LEU A 442 11.06 -3.57 -56.03
C LEU A 442 9.59 -3.78 -56.47
N ARG A 443 9.27 -3.42 -57.72
CA ARG A 443 7.94 -3.62 -58.34
C ARG A 443 7.54 -5.08 -58.48
N THR A 444 8.45 -5.98 -58.88
CA THR A 444 8.11 -7.42 -59.01
C THR A 444 8.07 -8.12 -57.66
N PHE A 445 8.83 -7.65 -56.66
CA PHE A 445 8.68 -8.08 -55.26
C PHE A 445 7.31 -7.71 -54.70
N LEU A 446 6.90 -6.43 -54.82
CA LEU A 446 5.61 -5.94 -54.35
C LEU A 446 4.42 -6.62 -55.04
N ARG A 447 4.53 -6.92 -56.35
CA ARG A 447 3.44 -7.53 -57.15
C ARG A 447 3.07 -8.96 -56.71
N ASN A 448 3.99 -9.69 -56.05
CA ASN A 448 3.78 -11.07 -55.60
C ASN A 448 3.66 -11.19 -54.06
N MET A 449 3.49 -10.08 -53.34
CA MET A 449 3.50 -10.07 -51.87
C MET A 449 2.12 -10.42 -51.28
N THR A 450 2.02 -11.58 -50.62
CA THR A 450 0.82 -11.95 -49.85
C THR A 450 0.68 -11.08 -48.59
N ILE A 451 -0.54 -10.93 -48.08
CA ILE A 451 -0.85 -10.03 -46.95
C ILE A 451 0.03 -10.31 -45.71
N SER A 452 0.25 -11.58 -45.36
CA SER A 452 1.14 -11.95 -44.25
C SER A 452 2.60 -11.53 -44.50
N ASN A 453 3.12 -11.69 -45.72
CA ASN A 453 4.47 -11.23 -46.06
C ASN A 453 4.58 -9.70 -45.97
N ALA A 454 3.54 -8.97 -46.36
CA ALA A 454 3.48 -7.52 -46.25
C ALA A 454 3.55 -7.05 -44.79
N VAL A 455 2.77 -7.68 -43.90
CA VAL A 455 2.77 -7.35 -42.47
C VAL A 455 4.09 -7.72 -41.80
N HIS A 456 4.69 -8.87 -42.11
CA HIS A 456 5.98 -9.26 -41.55
C HIS A 456 7.13 -8.36 -42.02
N PHE A 457 7.07 -7.83 -43.25
CA PHE A 457 8.00 -6.80 -43.71
C PHE A 457 7.77 -5.46 -43.00
N ALA A 458 6.52 -5.09 -42.73
CA ALA A 458 6.18 -3.92 -41.93
C ALA A 458 6.67 -4.04 -40.48
N PHE A 459 6.56 -5.21 -39.83
CA PHE A 459 7.13 -5.46 -38.50
C PHE A 459 8.67 -5.30 -38.49
N PHE A 460 9.35 -5.82 -39.52
CA PHE A 460 10.80 -5.67 -39.63
C PHE A 460 11.22 -4.19 -39.73
N LEU A 461 10.53 -3.41 -40.56
CA LEU A 461 10.73 -1.96 -40.68
C LEU A 461 10.34 -1.20 -39.41
N TRP A 462 9.29 -1.63 -38.69
CA TRP A 462 8.89 -1.05 -37.40
C TRP A 462 10.01 -1.20 -36.39
N GLY A 463 10.55 -2.42 -36.21
CA GLY A 463 11.70 -2.66 -35.32
C GLY A 463 12.91 -1.78 -35.66
N LEU A 464 13.25 -1.60 -36.95
CA LEU A 464 14.33 -0.69 -37.36
C LEU A 464 14.02 0.78 -37.00
N GLY A 465 12.77 1.21 -37.12
CA GLY A 465 12.30 2.51 -36.65
C GLY A 465 12.46 2.67 -35.13
N MET A 466 12.09 1.65 -34.36
CA MET A 466 12.20 1.63 -32.88
C MET A 466 13.67 1.74 -32.42
N VAL A 467 14.60 1.00 -33.04
CA VAL A 467 16.06 1.18 -32.81
C VAL A 467 16.46 2.62 -33.08
N THR A 468 16.02 3.19 -34.22
CA THR A 468 16.41 4.53 -34.66
C THR A 468 15.90 5.61 -33.68
N LEU A 469 14.65 5.50 -33.23
CA LEU A 469 14.06 6.41 -32.25
C LEU A 469 14.79 6.34 -30.89
N HIS A 470 15.09 5.13 -30.42
CA HIS A 470 15.78 4.95 -29.15
C HIS A 470 17.24 5.46 -29.19
N LEU A 471 17.97 5.26 -30.28
CA LEU A 471 19.31 5.83 -30.48
C LEU A 471 19.29 7.37 -30.58
N LEU A 472 18.23 7.95 -31.16
CA LEU A 472 18.03 9.41 -31.18
C LEU A 472 17.72 9.96 -29.77
N ALA A 473 16.85 9.30 -29.00
CA ALA A 473 16.56 9.68 -27.62
C ALA A 473 17.80 9.56 -26.71
N LEU A 474 18.57 8.47 -26.85
CA LEU A 474 19.87 8.32 -26.19
C LEU A 474 20.80 9.49 -26.51
N ARG A 475 20.99 9.80 -27.80
CA ARG A 475 21.83 10.92 -28.24
C ARG A 475 21.37 12.25 -27.63
N ASN A 476 20.08 12.57 -27.71
CA ASN A 476 19.53 13.81 -27.18
C ASN A 476 19.74 13.92 -25.67
N SER A 477 19.53 12.83 -24.92
CA SER A 477 19.78 12.80 -23.46
C SER A 477 21.24 13.03 -23.06
N THR A 478 22.19 12.86 -23.99
CA THR A 478 23.63 13.13 -23.79
C THR A 478 24.13 14.43 -24.43
N ALA A 479 23.26 15.18 -25.12
CA ALA A 479 23.67 16.33 -25.94
C ALA A 479 23.40 17.70 -25.31
N HIS A 480 22.66 17.75 -24.19
CA HIS A 480 22.33 18.98 -23.47
C HIS A 480 23.06 19.02 -22.12
N ASP A 481 23.41 20.23 -21.68
CA ASP A 481 23.91 20.45 -20.33
C ASP A 481 22.72 20.46 -19.35
N THR A 482 22.73 19.53 -18.39
CA THR A 482 21.58 19.26 -17.50
C THR A 482 21.77 19.84 -16.10
N THR A 483 22.47 20.97 -15.96
CA THR A 483 22.65 21.66 -14.66
C THR A 483 21.32 21.92 -13.96
N GLY A 484 21.09 21.28 -12.82
CA GLY A 484 19.84 21.38 -12.05
C GLY A 484 18.87 20.21 -12.25
N CYS A 485 19.05 19.36 -13.26
CA CYS A 485 18.26 18.13 -13.39
C CYS A 485 18.72 17.09 -12.36
N LYS A 486 17.84 16.72 -11.41
CA LYS A 486 18.08 15.62 -10.47
C LYS A 486 17.76 14.24 -11.09
N GLN A 487 16.86 14.16 -12.08
CA GLN A 487 16.37 12.91 -12.65
C GLN A 487 16.08 13.02 -14.17
N THR A 488 16.91 12.38 -14.99
CA THR A 488 16.83 12.40 -16.46
C THR A 488 15.92 11.32 -17.03
N LEU A 489 15.16 11.64 -18.08
CA LEU A 489 14.34 10.68 -18.86
C LEU A 489 14.89 10.49 -20.29
N ARG A 490 14.32 9.53 -21.05
CA ARG A 490 14.66 9.29 -22.48
C ARG A 490 13.41 9.14 -23.37
N PRO A 491 12.43 10.07 -23.31
CA PRO A 491 11.23 9.98 -24.12
C PRO A 491 11.58 10.13 -25.59
N TRP A 492 10.79 9.47 -26.44
CA TRP A 492 11.01 9.50 -27.87
C TRP A 492 10.38 10.71 -28.52
N LEU A 493 10.85 11.04 -29.73
CA LEU A 493 10.36 12.14 -30.58
C LEU A 493 10.61 13.57 -30.04
N THR A 494 10.97 13.77 -28.77
CA THR A 494 11.38 15.09 -28.28
C THR A 494 12.78 15.49 -28.76
N GLN A 495 12.98 16.81 -28.85
CA GLN A 495 14.27 17.48 -29.06
C GLN A 495 14.61 18.46 -27.93
N GLN A 496 13.84 18.43 -26.83
CA GLN A 496 14.08 19.19 -25.61
C GLN A 496 14.72 18.32 -24.52
N SER A 497 15.22 18.95 -23.46
CA SER A 497 15.88 18.27 -22.34
C SER A 497 14.84 17.61 -21.43
N ALA A 498 14.74 16.28 -21.48
CA ALA A 498 13.76 15.52 -20.71
C ALA A 498 14.25 15.26 -19.28
N CYS A 499 13.65 15.97 -18.33
CA CYS A 499 13.96 15.88 -16.90
C CYS A 499 12.65 15.82 -16.10
N SER A 500 12.52 14.86 -15.18
CA SER A 500 11.32 14.72 -14.34
C SER A 500 11.40 15.51 -13.03
N VAL A 501 12.60 15.71 -12.49
CA VAL A 501 12.81 16.50 -11.27
C VAL A 501 13.91 17.52 -11.55
N TYR A 502 13.55 18.80 -11.60
CA TYR A 502 14.46 19.90 -11.96
C TYR A 502 14.50 20.98 -10.89
N GLU A 503 15.71 21.35 -10.45
CA GLU A 503 15.96 22.35 -9.43
C GLU A 503 16.71 23.55 -10.01
N PHE A 504 15.98 24.64 -10.26
CA PHE A 504 16.55 25.92 -10.65
C PHE A 504 16.98 26.71 -9.41
N SER A 505 18.28 26.73 -9.16
CA SER A 505 18.86 27.56 -8.10
C SER A 505 19.33 28.92 -8.65
N CYS A 506 18.66 29.99 -8.24
CA CYS A 506 19.04 31.36 -8.57
C CYS A 506 20.48 31.69 -8.14
N HIS A 507 20.91 31.19 -6.98
CA HIS A 507 22.29 31.33 -6.51
C HIS A 507 23.30 30.65 -7.44
N ARG A 508 23.02 29.40 -7.87
CA ARG A 508 23.85 28.65 -8.84
C ARG A 508 23.90 29.33 -10.21
N ALA A 509 22.78 29.91 -10.65
CA ALA A 509 22.67 30.64 -11.91
C ALA A 509 23.23 32.08 -11.85
N ASN A 510 23.63 32.57 -10.67
CA ASN A 510 23.99 33.97 -10.41
C ASN A 510 22.92 34.98 -10.90
N LYS A 511 21.65 34.67 -10.64
CA LYS A 511 20.48 35.53 -10.96
C LYS A 511 19.67 35.84 -9.69
N SER A 512 18.89 36.92 -9.71
CA SER A 512 17.91 37.23 -8.65
C SER A 512 16.56 36.54 -8.83
N SER A 513 16.23 36.12 -10.06
CA SER A 513 15.02 35.39 -10.45
C SER A 513 15.32 34.43 -11.60
N ILE A 514 14.50 33.39 -11.72
CA ILE A 514 14.34 32.59 -12.93
C ILE A 514 13.76 33.45 -14.07
N GLN A 515 14.02 33.05 -15.32
CA GLN A 515 13.47 33.66 -16.54
C GLN A 515 12.92 32.58 -17.49
N SER A 516 12.00 32.94 -18.40
CA SER A 516 11.40 32.00 -19.37
C SER A 516 12.45 31.24 -20.22
N SER A 517 13.57 31.87 -20.57
CA SER A 517 14.71 31.24 -21.25
C SER A 517 15.27 30.02 -20.50
N ASP A 518 15.20 30.04 -19.18
CA ASP A 518 15.82 29.06 -18.29
C ASP A 518 14.97 27.79 -18.14
N LEU A 519 13.72 27.84 -18.62
CA LEU A 519 12.77 26.72 -18.66
C LEU A 519 12.44 26.28 -20.10
N ALA A 520 12.60 27.16 -21.11
CA ALA A 520 12.27 26.89 -22.51
C ALA A 520 13.05 25.71 -23.15
N HIS A 521 14.17 25.29 -22.55
CA HIS A 521 14.97 24.16 -23.01
C HIS A 521 14.47 22.79 -22.49
N LEU A 522 13.62 22.78 -21.46
CA LEU A 522 13.07 21.57 -20.85
C LEU A 522 11.88 21.02 -21.63
N ASP A 523 11.75 19.69 -21.68
CA ASP A 523 10.58 19.01 -22.27
C ASP A 523 9.36 19.13 -21.35
N GLY A 524 8.26 19.66 -21.89
CA GLY A 524 7.06 20.01 -21.10
C GLY A 524 6.38 18.80 -20.43
N PRO A 525 6.00 17.75 -21.19
CA PRO A 525 5.37 16.55 -20.64
C PRO A 525 6.26 15.69 -19.74
N SER A 526 7.58 15.89 -19.76
CA SER A 526 8.52 15.13 -18.94
C SER A 526 8.63 15.63 -17.49
N LEU A 527 8.29 16.89 -17.21
CA LEU A 527 8.57 17.50 -15.91
C LEU A 527 7.48 17.17 -14.87
N ALA A 528 7.89 16.48 -13.81
CA ALA A 528 7.05 16.08 -12.68
C ALA A 528 7.14 17.07 -11.52
N VAL A 529 8.35 17.49 -11.13
CA VAL A 529 8.58 18.41 -10.01
C VAL A 529 9.52 19.52 -10.43
N LEU A 530 9.11 20.76 -10.15
CA LEU A 530 9.88 21.97 -10.36
C LEU A 530 10.23 22.58 -9.00
N VAL A 531 11.51 22.60 -8.67
CA VAL A 531 12.05 23.26 -7.47
C VAL A 531 12.72 24.56 -7.88
N ILE A 532 12.39 25.66 -7.22
CA ILE A 532 13.00 26.98 -7.43
C ILE A 532 13.61 27.45 -6.12
N SER A 533 14.94 27.57 -6.07
CA SER A 533 15.69 27.79 -4.83
C SER A 533 16.51 29.09 -4.83
N HIS A 534 16.61 29.74 -3.67
CA HIS A 534 17.52 30.85 -3.40
C HIS A 534 17.34 32.10 -4.29
N CYS A 535 16.11 32.40 -4.71
CA CYS A 535 15.79 33.56 -5.56
C CYS A 535 15.43 34.81 -4.74
N ALA A 536 16.36 35.76 -4.69
CA ALA A 536 16.24 36.98 -3.86
C ALA A 536 15.17 37.98 -4.33
N ALA A 537 14.68 37.87 -5.57
CA ALA A 537 13.60 38.70 -6.12
C ALA A 537 12.81 37.91 -7.19
N LEU A 538 12.25 36.77 -6.79
CA LEU A 538 11.56 35.82 -7.66
C LEU A 538 10.34 36.47 -8.33
N ARG A 539 10.21 36.20 -9.62
CA ARG A 539 9.03 36.45 -10.44
C ARG A 539 8.65 35.15 -11.16
N MET A 540 7.38 34.77 -11.14
CA MET A 540 6.96 33.53 -11.79
C MET A 540 6.89 33.71 -13.33
N PRO A 541 7.62 32.93 -14.14
CA PRO A 541 7.72 33.15 -15.58
C PRO A 541 6.57 32.48 -16.35
N ASP A 542 6.05 33.14 -17.39
CA ASP A 542 4.96 32.63 -18.25
C ASP A 542 5.19 31.20 -18.76
N GLU A 543 6.45 30.86 -19.02
CA GLU A 543 6.90 29.56 -19.52
C GLU A 543 6.50 28.39 -18.60
N TRP A 544 6.29 28.62 -17.30
CA TRP A 544 5.89 27.56 -16.37
C TRP A 544 4.51 26.97 -16.72
N LEU A 545 3.64 27.76 -17.37
CA LEU A 545 2.33 27.33 -17.86
C LEU A 545 2.39 26.29 -19.00
N ARG A 546 3.59 25.87 -19.43
CA ARG A 546 3.81 24.76 -20.38
C ARG A 546 3.89 23.39 -19.70
N PHE A 547 4.17 23.32 -18.40
CA PHE A 547 4.33 22.06 -17.67
C PHE A 547 2.98 21.52 -17.16
N ASP A 548 2.16 21.02 -18.08
CA ASP A 548 0.82 20.47 -17.78
C ASP A 548 0.85 19.09 -17.09
N HIS A 549 2.01 18.43 -17.07
CA HIS A 549 2.27 17.14 -16.43
C HIS A 549 2.82 17.23 -15.00
N LEU A 550 3.05 18.45 -14.51
CA LEU A 550 3.62 18.72 -13.18
C LEU A 550 2.76 18.10 -12.07
N LEU A 551 3.40 17.36 -11.16
CA LEU A 551 2.87 16.85 -9.89
C LEU A 551 3.09 17.84 -8.74
N GLY A 552 4.21 18.57 -8.72
CA GLY A 552 4.59 19.44 -7.61
C GLY A 552 5.37 20.69 -8.01
N LEU A 553 5.16 21.78 -7.26
CA LEU A 553 5.95 23.01 -7.33
C LEU A 553 6.48 23.34 -5.93
N GLU A 554 7.78 23.60 -5.85
CA GLU A 554 8.48 23.86 -4.59
C GLU A 554 9.25 25.17 -4.68
N LEU A 555 8.91 26.16 -3.85
CA LEU A 555 9.64 27.41 -3.72
C LEU A 555 10.40 27.41 -2.39
N TYR A 556 11.73 27.40 -2.45
CA TYR A 556 12.60 27.30 -1.27
C TYR A 556 13.46 28.55 -1.06
N ASN A 557 13.47 29.09 0.16
CA ASN A 557 14.38 30.16 0.61
C ASN A 557 14.47 31.33 -0.40
N SER A 558 13.32 31.89 -0.75
CA SER A 558 13.14 32.82 -1.88
C SER A 558 12.15 33.93 -1.55
N THR A 559 12.30 35.10 -2.16
CA THR A 559 11.40 36.25 -1.99
C THR A 559 10.53 36.42 -3.22
N ILE A 560 9.22 36.17 -3.12
CA ILE A 560 8.27 36.41 -4.21
C ILE A 560 8.01 37.90 -4.34
N THR A 561 8.31 38.46 -5.52
CA THR A 561 8.05 39.86 -5.87
C THR A 561 6.92 40.02 -6.87
N GLU A 562 6.66 39.00 -7.72
CA GLU A 562 5.63 39.06 -8.75
C GLU A 562 5.13 37.65 -9.12
N TRP A 563 3.83 37.37 -8.94
CA TRP A 563 3.15 36.18 -9.45
C TRP A 563 1.69 36.54 -9.73
N SER A 564 1.40 36.96 -10.96
CA SER A 564 0.10 37.51 -11.36
C SER A 564 -0.93 36.41 -11.68
N LYS A 565 -2.19 36.85 -11.86
CA LYS A 565 -3.31 35.98 -12.25
C LYS A 565 -3.18 35.41 -13.68
N ASP A 566 -2.45 36.09 -14.55
CA ASP A 566 -2.16 35.61 -15.91
C ASP A 566 -1.22 34.39 -15.89
N VAL A 567 -0.38 34.28 -14.84
CA VAL A 567 0.62 33.23 -14.61
C VAL A 567 0.20 32.28 -13.48
N ALA A 568 -1.11 32.20 -13.21
CA ALA A 568 -1.68 31.48 -12.08
C ALA A 568 -1.60 29.95 -12.18
N ILE A 569 -1.71 29.30 -11.02
CA ILE A 569 -2.09 27.89 -10.95
C ILE A 569 -3.52 27.78 -11.50
N SER A 570 -3.73 26.88 -12.48
CA SER A 570 -5.01 26.77 -13.18
C SER A 570 -5.38 25.31 -13.45
N SER A 571 -6.63 24.96 -13.17
CA SER A 571 -7.24 23.66 -13.51
C SER A 571 -7.28 23.36 -15.01
N LEU A 572 -7.05 24.34 -15.90
CA LEU A 572 -6.85 24.11 -17.33
C LEU A 572 -5.43 23.61 -17.66
N LYS A 573 -4.43 24.04 -16.88
CA LYS A 573 -3.01 23.80 -17.13
C LYS A 573 -2.47 22.67 -16.27
N HIS A 574 -2.43 22.86 -14.97
CA HIS A 574 -1.70 21.98 -14.04
C HIS A 574 -2.62 20.85 -13.54
N GLN A 575 -3.26 20.14 -14.48
CA GLN A 575 -4.29 19.14 -14.20
C GLN A 575 -3.78 17.94 -13.38
N ARG A 576 -2.47 17.68 -13.38
CA ARG A 576 -1.83 16.59 -12.62
C ARG A 576 -1.20 17.07 -11.31
N MET A 577 -1.23 18.37 -11.04
CA MET A 577 -0.58 18.95 -9.86
C MET A 577 -1.31 18.54 -8.60
N TYR A 578 -0.54 18.05 -7.64
CA TYR A 578 -1.00 17.40 -6.43
C TYR A 578 -0.58 18.16 -5.17
N TYR A 579 0.64 18.70 -5.16
CA TYR A 579 1.19 19.43 -4.01
C TYR A 579 1.85 20.77 -4.37
N LEU A 580 1.93 21.69 -3.40
CA LEU A 580 2.58 23.01 -3.51
C LEU A 580 3.31 23.35 -2.20
N LEU A 581 4.63 23.48 -2.22
CA LEU A 581 5.43 23.82 -1.04
C LEU A 581 6.01 25.25 -1.14
N LEU A 582 5.73 26.09 -0.15
CA LEU A 582 6.26 27.46 0.00
C LEU A 582 7.09 27.55 1.29
N ILE A 583 8.33 27.08 1.24
CA ILE A 583 9.18 26.86 2.43
C ILE A 583 10.26 27.94 2.52
N ARG A 584 10.34 28.66 3.64
CA ARG A 584 11.24 29.82 3.83
C ARG A 584 11.01 30.91 2.77
N VAL A 585 9.75 31.13 2.42
CA VAL A 585 9.33 32.10 1.38
C VAL A 585 8.95 33.43 2.00
N ASN A 586 9.49 34.52 1.44
CA ASN A 586 9.14 35.89 1.81
C ASN A 586 8.18 36.48 0.76
N MET A 587 7.02 36.99 1.19
CA MET A 587 5.94 37.50 0.35
C MET A 587 5.07 38.51 1.13
N SER A 588 4.59 39.58 0.49
CA SER A 588 3.80 40.63 1.18
C SER A 588 2.35 40.23 1.47
N HIS A 589 1.83 39.26 0.72
CA HIS A 589 0.51 38.63 0.84
C HIS A 589 0.55 37.30 0.07
N LEU A 590 -0.47 36.44 0.23
CA LEU A 590 -0.58 35.22 -0.57
C LEU A 590 -0.68 35.61 -2.07
N PRO A 591 0.23 35.16 -2.95
CA PRO A 591 0.34 35.73 -4.29
C PRO A 591 -0.89 35.50 -5.16
N ASP A 592 -1.20 36.49 -5.99
CA ASP A 592 -2.40 36.56 -6.82
C ASP A 592 -2.57 35.36 -7.77
N GLY A 593 -1.46 34.75 -8.21
CA GLY A 593 -1.44 33.51 -9.00
C GLY A 593 -1.81 32.22 -8.26
N ILE A 594 -1.97 32.25 -6.92
CA ILE A 594 -2.43 31.14 -6.08
C ILE A 594 -3.88 31.39 -5.58
N VAL A 595 -4.33 32.66 -5.57
CA VAL A 595 -5.70 33.06 -5.19
C VAL A 595 -6.67 32.88 -6.38
N THR A 596 -6.65 31.67 -6.95
CA THR A 596 -7.42 31.24 -8.13
C THR A 596 -8.03 29.85 -7.92
N PRO A 597 -9.03 29.45 -8.73
CA PRO A 597 -9.61 28.10 -8.64
C PRO A 597 -8.58 27.01 -8.98
N LEU A 598 -8.17 26.27 -7.94
CA LEU A 598 -7.10 25.27 -8.01
C LEU A 598 -7.48 24.06 -8.89
N PRO A 599 -6.48 23.33 -9.45
CA PRO A 599 -6.69 22.03 -10.05
C PRO A 599 -7.31 21.06 -9.04
N ALA A 600 -8.32 20.27 -9.43
CA ALA A 600 -9.06 19.37 -8.53
C ALA A 600 -8.28 18.12 -8.05
N ASN A 601 -6.96 18.07 -8.29
CA ASN A 601 -6.03 17.10 -7.71
C ASN A 601 -5.06 17.75 -6.71
N LEU A 602 -4.97 19.08 -6.65
CA LEU A 602 -4.07 19.82 -5.76
C LEU A 602 -4.66 19.80 -4.34
N MET A 603 -4.39 18.70 -3.65
CA MET A 603 -4.95 18.35 -2.34
C MET A 603 -4.04 18.74 -1.18
N ASP A 604 -2.83 19.18 -1.49
CA ASP A 604 -1.73 19.35 -0.54
C ASP A 604 -1.07 20.72 -0.76
N ILE A 605 -1.05 21.56 0.28
CA ILE A 605 -0.42 22.88 0.25
C ILE A 605 0.31 23.11 1.58
N GLU A 606 1.61 23.38 1.52
CA GLU A 606 2.42 23.77 2.68
C GLU A 606 2.97 25.18 2.52
N ILE A 607 2.81 26.00 3.56
CA ILE A 607 3.34 27.36 3.65
C ILE A 607 4.11 27.47 4.98
N ALA A 608 5.40 27.13 4.96
CA ALA A 608 6.19 26.93 6.17
C ALA A 608 7.34 27.95 6.31
N ILE A 609 7.47 28.52 7.51
CA ILE A 609 8.52 29.50 7.88
C ILE A 609 8.44 30.73 6.96
N THR A 610 7.35 31.51 7.06
CA THR A 610 7.07 32.65 6.16
C THR A 610 6.72 33.92 6.92
N ASN A 611 6.72 35.08 6.27
CA ASN A 611 6.29 36.35 6.88
C ASN A 611 4.80 36.65 6.67
N LEU A 612 3.99 35.65 6.27
CA LEU A 612 2.60 35.83 5.85
C LEU A 612 1.69 36.15 7.05
N THR A 613 1.03 37.31 7.05
CA THR A 613 0.24 37.82 8.20
C THR A 613 -1.27 37.59 8.08
N THR A 614 -1.80 37.41 6.87
CA THR A 614 -3.22 37.19 6.60
C THR A 614 -3.43 36.27 5.39
N LEU A 615 -4.61 35.66 5.29
CA LEU A 615 -5.09 34.94 4.10
C LEU A 615 -6.31 35.65 3.49
N PRO A 616 -6.54 35.53 2.16
CA PRO A 616 -7.74 36.07 1.53
C PRO A 616 -9.03 35.50 2.14
N ASP A 617 -9.99 36.38 2.42
CA ASP A 617 -11.24 36.01 3.11
C ASP A 617 -12.17 35.10 2.30
N ASN A 618 -11.89 34.88 1.01
CA ASN A 618 -12.72 34.14 0.06
C ASN A 618 -12.17 32.77 -0.35
N LEU A 619 -11.07 32.28 0.24
CA LEU A 619 -10.44 31.01 -0.17
C LEU A 619 -11.41 29.82 -0.13
N ASP A 620 -12.33 29.78 0.83
CA ASP A 620 -13.39 28.75 0.95
C ASP A 620 -14.39 28.74 -0.22
N THR A 621 -14.43 29.79 -1.03
CA THR A 621 -15.30 29.88 -2.23
C THR A 621 -14.53 29.69 -3.54
N VAL A 622 -13.20 29.65 -3.48
CA VAL A 622 -12.30 29.62 -4.64
C VAL A 622 -11.53 28.30 -4.70
N TRP A 623 -11.08 27.80 -3.55
CA TRP A 623 -10.44 26.50 -3.40
C TRP A 623 -11.48 25.41 -3.15
N HIS A 624 -11.09 24.17 -3.45
CA HIS A 624 -11.85 22.97 -3.11
C HIS A 624 -11.34 22.41 -1.77
N PRO A 625 -12.02 21.41 -1.14
CA PRO A 625 -11.50 20.77 0.06
C PRO A 625 -10.10 20.19 -0.18
N LEU A 626 -9.21 20.35 0.80
CA LEU A 626 -7.83 19.88 0.75
C LEU A 626 -7.63 18.69 1.71
N SER A 627 -6.74 17.76 1.35
CA SER A 627 -6.30 16.70 2.25
C SER A 627 -5.36 17.27 3.31
N VAL A 628 -4.39 18.09 2.90
CA VAL A 628 -3.38 18.72 3.75
C VAL A 628 -3.37 20.22 3.46
N PHE A 629 -3.42 21.04 4.51
CA PHE A 629 -3.08 22.46 4.41
C PHE A 629 -2.29 22.90 5.65
N TYR A 630 -1.00 23.16 5.48
CA TYR A 630 -0.13 23.65 6.53
C TYR A 630 0.18 25.13 6.29
N VAL A 631 0.01 25.97 7.32
CA VAL A 631 0.51 27.35 7.35
C VAL A 631 1.30 27.54 8.63
N GLU A 632 2.54 27.06 8.65
CA GLU A 632 3.38 26.91 9.85
C GLU A 632 4.50 27.96 9.93
N ASP A 633 4.89 28.34 11.15
CA ASP A 633 5.91 29.38 11.42
C ASP A 633 5.69 30.65 10.56
N ALA A 634 4.41 30.99 10.39
CA ALA A 634 3.95 32.18 9.69
C ALA A 634 3.58 33.29 10.70
N ALA A 635 3.28 34.48 10.19
CA ALA A 635 3.02 35.66 11.01
C ALA A 635 1.50 35.90 11.25
N LEU A 636 0.66 34.86 11.21
CA LEU A 636 -0.79 35.02 11.36
C LEU A 636 -1.16 35.46 12.78
N GLU A 637 -1.89 36.58 12.89
CA GLU A 637 -2.34 37.13 14.17
C GLU A 637 -3.76 36.70 14.60
N SER A 638 -4.49 35.97 13.76
CA SER A 638 -5.80 35.39 14.08
C SER A 638 -6.11 34.24 13.11
N VAL A 639 -7.01 33.33 13.46
CA VAL A 639 -7.51 32.31 12.51
C VAL A 639 -8.26 33.03 11.38
N PRO A 640 -7.79 33.01 10.12
CA PRO A 640 -8.46 33.72 9.04
C PRO A 640 -9.88 33.15 8.81
N PRO A 641 -10.93 33.99 8.65
CA PRO A 641 -12.32 33.51 8.65
C PRO A 641 -12.63 32.47 7.56
N CYS A 642 -11.91 32.51 6.43
CA CYS A 642 -11.98 31.49 5.38
C CYS A 642 -11.64 30.07 5.87
N LEU A 643 -10.67 29.90 6.78
CA LEU A 643 -10.30 28.57 7.32
C LEU A 643 -11.40 27.95 8.18
N THR A 644 -12.37 28.74 8.65
CA THR A 644 -13.54 28.23 9.39
C THR A 644 -14.65 27.71 8.49
N ARG A 645 -14.47 27.80 7.15
CA ARG A 645 -15.46 27.49 6.12
C ARG A 645 -14.90 26.57 5.02
N LEU A 646 -13.61 26.70 4.69
CA LEU A 646 -12.84 25.73 3.92
C LEU A 646 -12.80 24.41 4.69
N TRP A 647 -12.98 23.29 3.99
CA TRP A 647 -12.79 21.95 4.54
C TRP A 647 -11.35 21.53 4.26
N VAL A 648 -10.60 21.24 5.31
CA VAL A 648 -9.29 20.58 5.25
C VAL A 648 -9.36 19.37 6.17
N ASP A 649 -8.87 18.21 5.75
CA ASP A 649 -8.84 17.02 6.60
C ASP A 649 -7.68 17.06 7.60
N GLU A 650 -6.47 17.47 7.18
CA GLU A 650 -5.34 17.77 8.06
C GLU A 650 -4.88 19.23 7.94
N LEU A 651 -5.12 20.03 9.00
CA LEU A 651 -4.80 21.45 9.07
C LEU A 651 -3.78 21.73 10.19
N SER A 652 -2.61 22.26 9.84
CA SER A 652 -1.67 22.80 10.82
C SER A 652 -1.53 24.32 10.70
N LEU A 653 -1.49 24.98 11.87
CA LEU A 653 -1.24 26.40 12.04
C LEU A 653 -0.13 26.63 13.10
N SER A 654 0.79 25.66 13.24
CA SER A 654 1.90 25.71 14.21
C SER A 654 2.75 26.99 14.07
N GLY A 655 3.41 27.43 15.13
CA GLY A 655 4.29 28.61 15.12
C GLY A 655 3.63 30.00 14.98
N ASN A 656 2.30 30.09 14.77
CA ASN A 656 1.57 31.36 14.60
C ASN A 656 1.17 32.04 15.94
N ASN A 657 0.71 33.29 15.88
CA ASN A 657 0.51 34.19 17.03
C ASN A 657 -0.96 34.68 17.14
N ILE A 658 -1.91 33.77 17.32
CA ILE A 658 -3.36 33.93 17.04
C ILE A 658 -4.20 34.50 18.23
N LYS A 659 -5.10 35.49 17.98
CA LYS A 659 -5.59 36.45 19.02
C LYS A 659 -7.10 36.79 19.19
N SER A 660 -8.03 36.58 18.24
CA SER A 660 -9.46 36.93 18.44
C SER A 660 -10.47 36.10 17.62
N LEU A 661 -11.60 35.71 18.25
CA LEU A 661 -12.71 34.94 17.65
C LEU A 661 -14.08 35.62 17.87
N THR A 662 -14.11 36.76 18.55
CA THR A 662 -15.10 37.05 19.60
C THR A 662 -16.44 37.63 19.11
N SER A 663 -16.62 37.85 17.81
CA SER A 663 -17.89 38.38 17.25
C SER A 663 -18.75 37.35 16.51
N ILE A 664 -18.14 36.56 15.60
CA ILE A 664 -18.72 35.74 14.50
C ILE A 664 -20.03 34.95 14.78
N GLN A 665 -20.32 34.60 16.02
CA GLN A 665 -21.28 33.55 16.38
C GLN A 665 -22.63 34.02 16.87
N VAL A 666 -22.73 35.24 17.41
CA VAL A 666 -24.04 35.78 17.81
C VAL A 666 -24.89 35.95 16.55
N TYR A 667 -24.26 36.43 15.46
CA TYR A 667 -24.81 36.46 14.11
C TYR A 667 -25.29 35.08 13.62
N LYS A 668 -24.46 34.02 13.72
CA LYS A 668 -24.86 32.63 13.40
C LYS A 668 -26.05 32.16 14.25
N SER A 669 -26.13 32.61 15.51
CA SER A 669 -27.21 32.25 16.44
C SER A 669 -28.54 32.93 16.10
N SER A 670 -28.51 34.20 15.74
CA SER A 670 -29.71 34.98 15.39
C SER A 670 -30.41 34.51 14.10
N VAL A 671 -29.74 33.71 13.27
CA VAL A 671 -30.27 33.13 12.03
C VAL A 671 -30.81 31.70 12.21
N LEU A 672 -30.28 30.94 13.18
CA LEU A 672 -30.55 29.50 13.33
C LEU A 672 -31.45 29.13 14.51
N ILE A 673 -31.77 30.06 15.42
CA ILE A 673 -32.63 29.82 16.59
C ILE A 673 -33.99 30.49 16.39
N GLY A 674 -35.03 29.69 16.17
CA GLY A 674 -36.39 30.17 15.93
C GLY A 674 -37.10 30.70 17.19
N ARG A 675 -36.66 30.27 18.37
CA ARG A 675 -37.24 30.68 19.66
C ARG A 675 -36.84 32.12 20.03
N ILE A 676 -37.72 33.08 19.73
CA ILE A 676 -37.53 34.54 19.94
C ILE A 676 -36.98 34.88 21.34
N TRP A 677 -37.44 34.23 22.41
CA TRP A 677 -36.98 34.53 23.77
C TRP A 677 -35.52 34.11 24.03
N ILE A 678 -35.03 33.06 23.37
CA ILE A 678 -33.62 32.64 23.43
C ILE A 678 -32.75 33.61 22.61
N ASN A 679 -33.26 34.07 21.45
CA ASN A 679 -32.59 35.08 20.63
C ASN A 679 -32.44 36.41 21.41
N ASN A 680 -33.51 36.88 22.04
CA ASN A 680 -33.49 38.05 22.93
C ASN A 680 -32.53 37.88 24.11
N LEU A 681 -32.42 36.69 24.69
CA LEU A 681 -31.48 36.40 25.78
C LEU A 681 -30.02 36.45 25.31
N TYR A 682 -29.69 36.00 24.09
CA TYR A 682 -28.35 36.20 23.51
C TYR A 682 -28.03 37.68 23.25
N VAL A 683 -29.01 38.47 22.80
CA VAL A 683 -28.82 39.92 22.62
C VAL A 683 -28.63 40.62 23.98
N ALA A 684 -29.40 40.24 25.00
CA ALA A 684 -29.26 40.78 26.35
C ALA A 684 -27.87 40.48 26.95
N LEU A 685 -27.37 39.25 26.82
CA LEU A 685 -26.05 38.86 27.32
C LEU A 685 -24.91 39.58 26.57
N LEU A 686 -25.07 39.86 25.27
CA LEU A 686 -24.13 40.70 24.52
C LEU A 686 -24.14 42.17 25.01
N VAL A 687 -25.32 42.76 25.25
CA VAL A 687 -25.43 44.14 25.78
C VAL A 687 -24.84 44.23 27.19
N ILE A 688 -25.08 43.24 28.05
CA ILE A 688 -24.52 43.19 29.40
C ILE A 688 -22.98 43.06 29.35
N ASN A 689 -22.42 42.21 28.48
CA ASN A 689 -20.97 42.13 28.29
C ASN A 689 -20.40 43.52 27.92
N CYS A 690 -20.93 44.14 26.85
CA CYS A 690 -20.49 45.46 26.36
C CYS A 690 -20.65 46.61 27.37
N TRP A 691 -21.55 46.52 28.34
CA TRP A 691 -21.79 47.59 29.33
C TRP A 691 -21.18 47.32 30.71
N SER A 692 -20.84 46.07 31.03
CA SER A 692 -20.34 45.67 32.35
C SER A 692 -19.08 46.43 32.77
N THR A 693 -17.98 46.29 32.01
CA THR A 693 -16.68 46.89 32.30
C THR A 693 -16.73 48.40 32.58
N PRO A 694 -17.28 49.27 31.69
CA PRO A 694 -17.28 50.71 31.93
C PRO A 694 -18.17 51.14 33.12
N ILE A 695 -19.20 50.37 33.47
CA ILE A 695 -20.02 50.63 34.67
C ILE A 695 -19.25 50.24 35.94
N ILE A 696 -18.54 49.11 35.93
CA ILE A 696 -17.73 48.64 37.07
C ILE A 696 -16.56 49.61 37.31
N GLU A 697 -15.82 49.98 36.27
CA GLU A 697 -14.74 50.98 36.35
C GLU A 697 -15.25 52.31 36.92
N PHE A 698 -16.36 52.85 36.40
CA PHE A 698 -16.93 54.11 36.89
C PHE A 698 -17.32 54.06 38.37
N VAL A 699 -18.00 53.00 38.82
CA VAL A 699 -18.49 52.86 40.20
C VAL A 699 -17.37 52.52 41.18
N PHE A 700 -16.37 51.72 40.78
CA PHE A 700 -15.36 51.15 41.68
C PHE A 700 -13.95 51.75 41.57
N HIS A 701 -13.72 52.78 40.72
CA HIS A 701 -12.43 53.46 40.49
C HIS A 701 -11.57 53.82 41.73
N LYS A 702 -12.17 53.92 42.93
CA LYS A 702 -11.45 54.19 44.19
C LYS A 702 -10.90 52.94 44.88
N ARG A 703 -11.21 51.75 44.39
CA ARG A 703 -10.74 50.45 44.88
C ARG A 703 -10.44 49.52 43.69
N PRO A 704 -9.36 49.77 42.93
CA PRO A 704 -9.08 49.11 41.64
C PRO A 704 -8.87 47.58 41.75
N GLU A 705 -8.55 47.06 42.93
CA GLU A 705 -8.47 45.60 43.16
C GLU A 705 -9.87 44.95 43.18
N LEU A 706 -10.86 45.63 43.76
CA LEU A 706 -12.25 45.17 43.78
C LEU A 706 -12.92 45.33 42.41
N GLU A 707 -12.65 46.44 41.73
CA GLU A 707 -13.03 46.71 40.34
C GLU A 707 -12.60 45.56 39.41
N ARG A 708 -11.31 45.21 39.41
CA ARG A 708 -10.76 44.11 38.60
C ARG A 708 -11.36 42.76 38.95
N LEU A 709 -11.54 42.46 40.23
CA LEU A 709 -12.19 41.23 40.69
C LEU A 709 -13.63 41.12 40.18
N LEU A 710 -14.39 42.22 40.20
CA LEU A 710 -15.78 42.27 39.73
C LEU A 710 -15.88 42.13 38.20
N CYS A 711 -14.99 42.77 37.43
CA CYS A 711 -14.92 42.57 35.98
C CYS A 711 -14.67 41.10 35.63
N ILE A 712 -13.65 40.47 36.23
CA ILE A 712 -13.30 39.06 35.99
C ILE A 712 -14.45 38.12 36.39
N ALA A 713 -15.10 38.37 37.53
CA ALA A 713 -16.22 37.56 37.99
C ALA A 713 -17.44 37.62 37.05
N ILE A 714 -17.73 38.78 36.46
CA ILE A 714 -18.87 38.96 35.56
C ILE A 714 -18.61 38.34 34.18
N ASP A 715 -17.38 38.41 33.65
CA ASP A 715 -16.98 37.77 32.40
C ASP A 715 -17.17 36.24 32.47
N ILE A 716 -16.65 35.61 33.53
CA ILE A 716 -16.81 34.16 33.80
C ILE A 716 -18.30 33.73 33.83
N ILE A 717 -19.18 34.54 34.41
CA ILE A 717 -20.61 34.26 34.49
C ILE A 717 -21.28 34.34 33.10
N LEU A 718 -20.89 35.32 32.28
CA LEU A 718 -21.44 35.51 30.93
C LEU A 718 -21.04 34.35 30.00
N ASP A 719 -19.81 33.85 30.08
CA ASP A 719 -19.36 32.75 29.24
C ASP A 719 -19.83 31.38 29.70
N ALA A 720 -19.94 31.12 31.01
CA ALA A 720 -20.65 29.94 31.51
C ALA A 720 -22.13 29.95 31.06
N GLY A 721 -22.79 31.11 31.15
CA GLY A 721 -24.15 31.33 30.69
C GLY A 721 -24.33 31.04 29.20
N THR A 722 -23.43 31.56 28.35
CA THR A 722 -23.57 31.46 26.89
C THR A 722 -22.91 30.23 26.25
N SER A 723 -22.02 29.52 26.96
CA SER A 723 -21.31 28.33 26.45
C SER A 723 -21.80 27.00 27.04
N MET A 724 -22.42 27.01 28.23
CA MET A 724 -22.90 25.79 28.90
C MET A 724 -24.42 25.82 29.12
N ILE A 725 -24.93 26.86 29.78
CA ILE A 725 -26.34 26.92 30.20
C ILE A 725 -27.28 27.02 28.98
N LEU A 726 -27.00 27.93 28.04
CA LEU A 726 -27.87 28.12 26.88
C LEU A 726 -27.90 26.92 25.90
N PRO A 727 -26.79 26.26 25.54
CA PRO A 727 -26.83 25.00 24.79
C PRO A 727 -27.62 23.89 25.49
N PHE A 728 -27.50 23.75 26.82
CA PHE A 728 -28.27 22.78 27.59
C PHE A 728 -29.79 23.04 27.51
N ILE A 729 -30.21 24.31 27.67
CA ILE A 729 -31.61 24.74 27.53
C ILE A 729 -32.18 24.46 26.14
N ILE A 730 -31.36 24.58 25.08
CA ILE A 730 -31.77 24.29 23.70
C ILE A 730 -31.90 22.78 23.45
N PHE A 731 -30.99 21.97 24.00
CA PHE A 731 -30.95 20.52 23.75
C PHE A 731 -31.93 19.69 24.60
N TYR A 732 -32.16 20.09 25.85
CA TYR A 732 -32.99 19.35 26.81
C TYR A 732 -34.39 18.95 26.30
N PRO A 733 -35.16 19.82 25.60
CA PRO A 733 -36.49 19.46 25.07
C PRO A 733 -36.46 18.35 24.01
N TYR A 734 -35.33 18.16 23.32
CA TYR A 734 -35.16 17.09 22.34
C TYR A 734 -34.75 15.79 23.02
N TYR A 735 -33.76 15.83 23.91
CA TYR A 735 -33.36 14.67 24.73
C TYR A 735 -34.55 14.04 25.48
N ALA A 736 -35.42 14.87 26.07
CA ALA A 736 -36.58 14.41 26.85
C ALA A 736 -37.70 13.74 26.01
N ASN A 737 -37.66 13.82 24.67
CA ASN A 737 -38.69 13.26 23.78
C ASN A 737 -38.14 12.23 22.78
N PHE A 738 -36.88 11.83 22.91
CA PHE A 738 -36.26 10.79 22.08
C PHE A 738 -36.57 9.39 22.63
N ASP A 739 -37.06 8.48 21.79
CA ASP A 739 -37.27 7.08 22.15
C ASP A 739 -35.97 6.28 21.90
N PHE A 740 -35.25 6.02 22.98
CA PHE A 740 -34.02 5.24 22.99
C PHE A 740 -34.22 3.74 22.70
N VAL A 741 -35.45 3.22 22.71
CA VAL A 741 -35.76 1.83 22.32
C VAL A 741 -35.92 1.73 20.80
N SER A 742 -36.64 2.68 20.19
CA SER A 742 -36.81 2.77 18.73
C SER A 742 -35.67 3.49 18.01
N TYR A 743 -34.70 4.06 18.74
CA TYR A 743 -33.65 4.96 18.25
C TYR A 743 -34.18 6.13 17.39
N ASN A 744 -35.35 6.66 17.75
CA ASN A 744 -36.04 7.65 16.92
C ASN A 744 -36.93 8.57 17.78
N PHE A 745 -37.42 9.67 17.22
CA PHE A 745 -38.50 10.45 17.84
C PHE A 745 -39.86 9.81 17.54
N GLN A 746 -40.84 9.99 18.43
CA GLN A 746 -42.20 9.53 18.16
C GLN A 746 -42.74 10.20 16.90
N LEU A 747 -43.36 9.40 16.02
CA LEU A 747 -43.70 9.79 14.65
C LEU A 747 -44.53 11.08 14.55
N ALA A 748 -45.38 11.37 15.56
CA ALA A 748 -46.16 12.60 15.64
C ALA A 748 -45.30 13.88 15.65
N TYR A 749 -44.14 13.89 16.31
CA TYR A 749 -43.22 15.03 16.33
C TYR A 749 -42.47 15.23 15.02
N LEU A 750 -42.26 14.15 14.24
CA LEU A 750 -41.62 14.20 12.93
C LEU A 750 -42.54 14.74 11.82
N TYR A 751 -43.85 14.85 12.09
CA TYR A 751 -44.84 15.47 11.22
C TYR A 751 -45.41 16.80 11.77
N ASP A 752 -44.85 17.33 12.86
CA ASP A 752 -45.09 18.71 13.30
C ASP A 752 -44.04 19.60 12.62
N ASP A 753 -44.46 20.34 11.59
CA ASP A 753 -43.59 21.19 10.77
C ASP A 753 -42.77 22.19 11.61
N VAL A 754 -43.32 22.67 12.73
CA VAL A 754 -42.69 23.68 13.60
C VAL A 754 -41.71 23.01 14.55
N TRP A 755 -42.08 21.89 15.16
CA TRP A 755 -41.19 21.12 16.04
C TRP A 755 -40.00 20.57 15.25
N PHE A 756 -40.25 19.99 14.07
CA PHE A 756 -39.23 19.41 13.20
C PHE A 756 -38.29 20.47 12.62
N ALA A 757 -38.81 21.61 12.14
CA ALA A 757 -37.95 22.70 11.67
C ALA A 757 -37.06 23.26 12.79
N ASN A 758 -37.60 23.49 14.00
CA ASN A 758 -36.79 23.90 15.14
C ASN A 758 -35.77 22.81 15.54
N MET A 759 -36.16 21.53 15.57
CA MET A 759 -35.23 20.42 15.83
C MET A 759 -34.04 20.45 14.87
N VAL A 760 -34.29 20.57 13.56
CA VAL A 760 -33.23 20.59 12.55
C VAL A 760 -32.34 21.83 12.68
N LEU A 761 -32.91 23.02 12.82
CA LEU A 761 -32.15 24.28 12.85
C LEU A 761 -31.39 24.49 14.17
N GLU A 762 -32.00 24.18 15.32
CA GLU A 762 -31.39 24.36 16.64
C GLU A 762 -30.30 23.29 16.93
N ASN A 763 -30.45 22.06 16.42
CA ASN A 763 -29.38 21.05 16.51
C ASN A 763 -28.24 21.28 15.51
N GLN A 764 -28.49 21.89 14.35
CA GLN A 764 -27.44 22.37 13.44
C GLN A 764 -26.50 23.40 14.09
N LEU A 765 -26.90 24.03 15.19
CA LEU A 765 -26.06 24.96 15.97
C LEU A 765 -25.43 24.33 17.22
N SER A 766 -25.97 23.21 17.72
CA SER A 766 -25.59 22.61 19.01
C SER A 766 -24.54 21.49 18.86
N ALA A 767 -24.53 20.83 17.71
CA ALA A 767 -23.31 20.35 17.11
C ALA A 767 -22.43 21.58 16.78
N LYS A 768 -21.24 21.87 17.36
CA LYS A 768 -20.17 21.08 18.02
C LYS A 768 -20.45 20.96 19.52
N LEU A 769 -20.34 19.78 20.12
CA LEU A 769 -19.33 18.74 19.80
C LEU A 769 -19.66 17.68 18.70
N VAL A 770 -20.60 17.95 17.78
CA VAL A 770 -20.75 17.28 16.45
C VAL A 770 -20.74 18.22 15.18
N ARG A 771 -20.19 19.47 15.20
CA ARG A 771 -20.41 20.61 14.21
C ARG A 771 -19.71 21.98 14.56
N ARG A 772 -20.47 23.06 14.83
CA ARG A 772 -20.03 24.43 15.27
C ARG A 772 -20.18 24.67 16.81
N GLY A 773 -19.11 24.78 17.62
CA GLY A 773 -19.18 24.63 19.10
C GLY A 773 -18.65 25.85 19.84
N GLU A 774 -19.44 26.92 19.80
CA GLU A 774 -18.80 28.14 19.35
C GLU A 774 -18.55 29.19 20.48
N ARG A 775 -19.41 29.40 21.48
CA ARG A 775 -19.15 30.50 22.45
C ARG A 775 -18.00 30.26 23.44
N MET A 776 -17.54 29.02 23.59
CA MET A 776 -16.28 28.78 24.31
C MET A 776 -15.10 29.46 23.60
N LEU A 777 -15.03 29.35 22.26
CA LEU A 777 -14.03 29.97 21.37
C LEU A 777 -13.96 31.51 21.50
N LYS A 778 -15.05 32.16 21.95
CA LYS A 778 -15.20 33.62 22.10
C LYS A 778 -14.32 34.17 23.20
N LEU A 779 -14.55 33.70 24.41
CA LEU A 779 -13.69 33.98 25.55
C LEU A 779 -12.30 33.41 25.26
N LEU A 780 -12.23 32.17 24.74
CA LEU A 780 -10.95 31.49 24.48
C LEU A 780 -9.96 32.35 23.70
N GLN A 781 -10.33 33.12 22.66
CA GLN A 781 -9.33 33.92 21.96
C GLN A 781 -8.99 35.28 22.62
N VAL A 782 -9.93 35.99 23.25
CA VAL A 782 -9.54 37.20 24.04
C VAL A 782 -8.68 36.79 25.22
N VAL A 783 -9.04 35.68 25.87
CA VAL A 783 -8.16 34.95 26.80
C VAL A 783 -6.87 34.57 26.08
N PHE A 784 -6.83 33.90 24.93
CA PHE A 784 -5.58 33.48 24.27
C PHE A 784 -4.68 34.65 23.86
N PHE A 785 -5.19 35.88 23.66
CA PHE A 785 -4.33 37.05 23.44
C PHE A 785 -3.80 37.64 24.75
N ALA A 786 -4.65 37.84 25.77
CA ALA A 786 -4.21 38.30 27.09
C ALA A 786 -3.29 37.27 27.76
N TRP A 787 -3.65 35.99 27.64
CA TRP A 787 -2.85 34.81 27.95
C TRP A 787 -1.61 34.79 27.06
N GLY A 788 -1.68 35.01 25.75
CA GLY A 788 -0.50 35.06 24.87
C GLY A 788 0.54 36.08 25.33
N ILE A 789 0.10 37.27 25.74
CA ILE A 789 0.96 38.30 26.36
C ILE A 789 1.44 37.86 27.75
N ALA A 790 0.60 37.27 28.58
CA ALA A 790 0.97 36.75 29.90
C ALA A 790 2.00 35.61 29.78
N VAL A 791 1.69 34.57 29.02
CA VAL A 791 2.56 33.47 28.55
C VAL A 791 3.89 33.99 28.04
N LEU A 792 3.92 34.96 27.12
CA LEU A 792 5.18 35.51 26.62
C LEU A 792 5.98 36.21 27.75
N SER A 793 5.31 37.01 28.58
CA SER A 793 5.92 37.72 29.71
C SER A 793 6.45 36.75 30.78
N LEU A 794 5.71 35.70 31.06
CA LEU A 794 6.02 34.65 32.02
C LEU A 794 7.09 33.69 31.49
N HIS A 795 7.09 33.39 30.19
CA HIS A 795 8.16 32.64 29.52
C HIS A 795 9.47 33.42 29.55
N LEU A 796 9.44 34.73 29.26
CA LEU A 796 10.60 35.59 29.34
C LEU A 796 11.10 35.70 30.79
N ARG A 797 10.20 35.86 31.78
CA ARG A 797 10.52 35.81 33.21
C ARG A 797 11.15 34.47 33.63
N ALA A 798 10.59 33.35 33.20
CA ALA A 798 11.10 32.01 33.50
C ALA A 798 12.47 31.77 32.82
N ALA A 799 12.69 32.27 31.60
CA ALA A 799 13.97 32.19 30.91
C ALA A 799 15.07 33.04 31.59
N LEU A 800 14.74 34.26 32.03
CA LEU A 800 15.64 35.13 32.79
C LEU A 800 15.96 34.55 34.18
N LYS A 801 14.99 33.92 34.84
CA LYS A 801 15.19 33.23 36.13
C LYS A 801 16.05 31.96 35.99
N SER A 802 15.76 31.16 34.97
CA SER A 802 16.52 29.93 34.61
C SER A 802 17.98 30.20 34.27
N SER A 803 18.31 31.41 33.81
CA SER A 803 19.68 31.82 33.43
C SER A 803 20.44 32.63 34.49
N SER A 804 19.76 33.13 35.53
CA SER A 804 20.38 33.90 36.63
C SER A 804 20.73 33.07 37.86
N ILE A 805 20.18 31.86 37.99
CA ILE A 805 20.46 30.91 39.09
C ILE A 805 20.99 29.60 38.50
N SER A 806 22.00 29.01 39.13
CA SER A 806 22.51 27.68 38.80
C SER A 806 22.37 26.76 40.01
N VAL A 807 21.64 25.64 39.85
CA VAL A 807 21.42 24.64 40.91
C VAL A 807 22.15 23.35 40.52
N PRO A 808 23.31 23.01 41.12
CA PRO A 808 24.13 21.87 40.68
C PRO A 808 23.46 20.49 40.75
N ALA A 809 22.46 20.31 41.61
CA ALA A 809 21.62 19.11 41.66
C ALA A 809 20.72 18.96 40.41
N CYS A 810 20.29 20.06 39.81
CA CYS A 810 19.46 20.02 38.61
C CYS A 810 20.25 19.51 37.40
N LYS A 811 19.70 18.55 36.66
CA LYS A 811 20.27 18.00 35.42
C LYS A 811 19.48 18.37 34.17
N GLN A 812 18.21 18.72 34.32
CA GLN A 812 17.34 19.15 33.23
C GLN A 812 16.48 20.34 33.69
N PRO A 813 17.00 21.58 33.58
CA PRO A 813 16.26 22.77 34.01
C PRO A 813 15.07 23.02 33.08
N THR A 814 13.91 23.30 33.68
CA THR A 814 12.67 23.61 32.96
C THR A 814 12.32 25.09 33.10
N ARG A 815 11.37 25.59 32.29
CA ARG A 815 10.94 26.99 32.31
C ARG A 815 9.41 27.16 32.42
N PRO A 816 8.74 26.47 33.37
CA PRO A 816 7.32 26.69 33.63
C PRO A 816 7.08 28.14 34.07
N TRP A 817 6.03 28.70 33.51
CA TRP A 817 5.78 30.13 33.44
C TRP A 817 5.55 30.82 34.80
N LEU A 818 4.96 30.11 35.76
CA LEU A 818 4.55 30.68 37.05
C LEU A 818 5.46 30.34 38.24
N ALA A 819 6.60 29.68 38.01
CA ALA A 819 7.43 29.14 39.09
C ALA A 819 7.92 30.19 40.10
N SER A 820 7.59 29.93 41.37
CA SER A 820 8.07 30.65 42.55
C SER A 820 9.54 30.35 42.87
N ASN A 821 9.98 29.12 42.58
CA ASN A 821 11.28 28.52 42.88
C ASN A 821 12.04 28.11 41.59
N TYR A 822 13.15 27.36 41.70
CA TYR A 822 13.96 26.94 40.54
C TYR A 822 13.45 25.64 39.92
N SER A 823 13.02 25.70 38.66
CA SER A 823 12.33 24.55 38.03
C SER A 823 13.28 23.55 37.38
N CYS A 824 13.07 22.27 37.65
CA CYS A 824 13.91 21.20 37.14
C CYS A 824 13.17 19.85 37.06
N SER A 825 13.13 19.24 35.88
CA SER A 825 12.47 17.93 35.71
C SER A 825 13.29 16.76 36.23
N VAL A 826 14.62 16.85 36.23
CA VAL A 826 15.50 15.79 36.74
C VAL A 826 16.41 16.37 37.83
N VAL A 827 16.03 16.11 39.07
CA VAL A 827 16.77 16.53 40.27
C VAL A 827 17.65 15.37 40.73
N ARG A 828 18.97 15.55 40.71
CA ARG A 828 19.95 14.56 41.18
C ARG A 828 20.76 15.13 42.34
N PHE A 829 20.24 14.92 43.56
CA PHE A 829 20.88 15.40 44.79
C PHE A 829 21.93 14.39 45.26
N ASN A 830 23.21 14.79 45.14
CA ASN A 830 24.36 13.97 45.53
C ASN A 830 24.92 14.50 46.86
N CYS A 831 24.60 13.82 47.97
CA CYS A 831 24.95 14.27 49.31
C CYS A 831 26.46 14.45 49.50
N HIS A 832 27.27 13.52 48.98
CA HIS A 832 28.74 13.64 48.95
C HIS A 832 29.22 14.89 48.20
N ARG A 833 28.64 15.23 47.04
CA ARG A 833 28.98 16.44 46.27
C ARG A 833 28.57 17.74 46.97
N TYR A 834 27.51 17.70 47.78
CA TYR A 834 27.07 18.82 48.62
C TYR A 834 27.78 18.85 50.00
N ASN A 835 28.63 17.87 50.31
CA ASN A 835 29.31 17.69 51.59
C ASN A 835 28.34 17.64 52.80
N VAL A 836 27.24 16.89 52.65
CA VAL A 836 26.21 16.65 53.67
C VAL A 836 25.94 15.15 53.83
N SER A 837 25.40 14.72 54.98
CA SER A 837 25.02 13.32 55.22
C SER A 837 23.64 12.95 54.68
N SER A 838 22.76 13.94 54.52
CA SER A 838 21.41 13.83 53.98
C SER A 838 21.02 15.09 53.22
N VAL A 839 20.03 14.96 52.33
CA VAL A 839 19.19 16.10 51.93
C VAL A 839 18.35 16.57 53.14
N THR A 840 17.84 17.80 53.08
CA THR A 840 16.88 18.37 54.05
C THR A 840 15.82 19.16 53.29
N ASP A 841 14.69 19.50 53.91
CA ASP A 841 13.61 20.26 53.25
C ASP A 841 14.12 21.55 52.59
N ALA A 842 14.94 22.36 53.29
CA ALA A 842 15.56 23.58 52.76
C ALA A 842 16.43 23.40 51.49
N HIS A 843 16.88 22.17 51.16
CA HIS A 843 17.55 21.88 49.88
C HIS A 843 16.57 21.64 48.72
N LEU A 844 15.33 21.21 49.03
CA LEU A 844 14.26 20.97 48.07
C LEU A 844 13.30 22.16 47.95
N GLU A 845 13.11 22.95 49.02
CA GLU A 845 12.33 24.20 49.05
C GLU A 845 12.84 25.27 48.05
N ILE A 846 14.06 25.11 47.52
CA ILE A 846 14.64 25.97 46.47
C ILE A 846 14.17 25.56 45.06
N ILE A 847 13.61 24.35 44.92
CA ILE A 847 13.14 23.75 43.68
C ILE A 847 11.63 24.03 43.53
N GLU A 848 11.14 24.13 42.29
CA GLU A 848 9.70 24.28 42.03
C GLU A 848 9.00 22.93 42.08
N ASP A 849 8.09 22.76 43.03
CA ASP A 849 7.46 21.48 43.39
C ASP A 849 6.82 20.74 42.22
N LEU A 850 5.97 21.44 41.45
CA LEU A 850 5.29 20.89 40.27
C LEU A 850 6.21 20.65 39.07
N SER A 851 7.51 20.98 39.15
CA SER A 851 8.44 20.84 38.03
C SER A 851 9.23 19.53 38.01
N VAL A 852 9.28 18.81 39.14
CA VAL A 852 10.10 17.60 39.30
C VAL A 852 9.38 16.38 38.73
N ILE A 853 10.02 15.70 37.78
CA ILE A 853 9.52 14.48 37.13
C ILE A 853 10.30 13.26 37.62
N ALA A 854 11.61 13.40 37.83
CA ALA A 854 12.47 12.36 38.40
C ALA A 854 13.33 12.94 39.54
N LEU A 855 13.27 12.29 40.71
CA LEU A 855 14.03 12.64 41.90
C LEU A 855 15.03 11.53 42.23
N VAL A 856 16.32 11.87 42.16
CA VAL A 856 17.44 10.95 42.37
C VAL A 856 18.22 11.37 43.61
N PHE A 857 18.14 10.61 44.70
CA PHE A 857 19.00 10.76 45.87
C PHE A 857 20.21 9.84 45.75
N MET A 858 21.43 10.36 45.90
CA MET A 858 22.63 9.52 45.77
C MET A 858 23.74 9.85 46.78
N HIS A 859 24.43 8.81 47.25
CA HIS A 859 25.57 8.88 48.17
C HIS A 859 25.24 9.58 49.50
N CYS A 860 24.03 9.35 50.03
CA CYS A 860 23.54 9.92 51.28
C CYS A 860 23.68 8.88 52.42
N PRO A 861 24.74 8.96 53.27
CA PRO A 861 25.03 7.96 54.29
C PRO A 861 24.01 7.90 55.44
N GLU A 862 23.23 8.96 55.66
CA GLU A 862 22.09 8.98 56.59
C GLU A 862 20.86 9.63 55.92
N LEU A 863 20.40 9.10 54.79
CA LEU A 863 19.24 9.63 54.07
C LEU A 863 18.01 9.63 54.98
N ARG A 864 17.58 10.83 55.34
CA ARG A 864 16.27 11.12 55.91
C ARG A 864 15.46 11.76 54.79
N VAL A 865 14.43 11.07 54.31
CA VAL A 865 13.60 11.58 53.21
C VAL A 865 12.76 12.75 53.75
N PRO A 866 12.93 13.97 53.20
CA PRO A 866 12.28 15.16 53.73
C PRO A 866 10.79 15.15 53.38
N ARG A 867 9.94 15.61 54.30
CA ARG A 867 8.49 15.74 54.09
C ARG A 867 8.13 16.56 52.84
N HIS A 868 9.00 17.49 52.42
CA HIS A 868 8.84 18.25 51.17
C HIS A 868 8.77 17.36 49.91
N ILE A 869 9.13 16.07 49.97
CA ILE A 869 8.87 15.13 48.85
C ILE A 869 7.38 15.05 48.50
N GLN A 870 6.47 15.28 49.45
CA GLN A 870 5.02 15.23 49.23
C GLN A 870 4.45 16.36 48.38
N SER A 871 5.17 17.48 48.17
CA SER A 871 4.70 18.55 47.28
C SER A 871 4.98 18.28 45.81
N PHE A 872 5.86 17.32 45.49
CA PHE A 872 6.29 16.98 44.13
C PHE A 872 5.23 16.16 43.39
N HIS A 873 4.01 16.68 43.25
CA HIS A 873 2.85 15.94 42.74
C HIS A 873 2.98 15.39 41.31
N ASN A 874 3.92 15.93 40.52
CA ASN A 874 4.20 15.52 39.14
C ASN A 874 5.37 14.50 39.03
N LEU A 875 5.82 13.94 40.16
CA LEU A 875 6.93 12.98 40.22
C LEU A 875 6.52 11.66 39.56
N LEU A 876 7.11 11.38 38.40
CA LEU A 876 6.97 10.14 37.62
C LEU A 876 7.90 9.04 38.17
N GLY A 877 9.01 9.39 38.83
CA GLY A 877 9.98 8.42 39.30
C GLY A 877 10.84 8.84 40.50
N ILE A 878 11.02 7.93 41.44
CA ILE A 878 11.98 8.05 42.56
C ILE A 878 13.13 7.06 42.33
N ASP A 879 14.37 7.54 42.47
CA ASP A 879 15.58 6.70 42.45
C ASP A 879 16.44 7.01 43.69
N ILE A 880 16.81 5.98 44.44
CA ILE A 880 17.72 6.09 45.59
C ILE A 880 18.93 5.20 45.34
N PHE A 881 20.10 5.82 45.18
CA PHE A 881 21.34 5.14 44.85
C PHE A 881 22.38 5.21 45.98
N ASN A 882 22.94 4.06 46.38
CA ASN A 882 24.10 3.97 47.27
C ASN A 882 23.95 4.83 48.55
N SER A 883 22.86 4.63 49.28
CA SER A 883 22.43 5.48 50.40
C SER A 883 21.77 4.66 51.52
N THR A 884 21.83 5.13 52.76
CA THR A 884 21.14 4.47 53.89
C THR A 884 19.85 5.23 54.20
N ILE A 885 18.68 4.64 53.98
CA ILE A 885 17.42 5.23 54.47
C ILE A 885 17.37 4.99 55.99
N VAL A 886 17.61 6.07 56.74
CA VAL A 886 17.50 6.10 58.20
C VAL A 886 16.09 6.48 58.63
N GLN A 887 15.39 7.28 57.82
CA GLN A 887 14.08 7.83 58.14
C GLN A 887 13.31 8.14 56.85
N TRP A 888 12.08 7.65 56.73
CA TRP A 888 11.12 8.03 55.68
C TRP A 888 9.73 7.72 56.24
N ASP A 889 9.26 8.64 57.07
CA ASP A 889 8.07 8.47 57.90
C ASP A 889 6.78 8.57 57.07
N GLU A 890 5.64 8.21 57.67
CA GLU A 890 4.30 8.43 57.11
C GLU A 890 4.05 9.90 56.70
N SER A 891 4.65 10.86 57.41
CA SER A 891 4.60 12.30 57.09
C SER A 891 5.43 12.73 55.86
N ALA A 892 6.09 11.77 55.19
CA ALA A 892 6.73 11.91 53.90
C ALA A 892 6.25 10.84 52.91
N ALA A 893 5.10 10.19 53.18
CA ALA A 893 4.62 9.06 52.41
C ALA A 893 4.19 9.39 50.98
N ILE A 894 4.48 8.43 50.10
CA ILE A 894 3.99 8.32 48.73
C ILE A 894 2.60 7.68 48.76
N THR A 895 1.61 8.36 48.21
CA THR A 895 0.22 7.88 48.11
C THR A 895 -0.43 8.39 46.83
N ASN A 896 -1.51 7.75 46.39
CA ASN A 896 -2.32 8.22 45.25
C ASN A 896 -2.78 9.70 45.41
N ALA A 897 -2.97 10.17 46.65
CA ALA A 897 -3.33 11.55 46.96
C ALA A 897 -2.16 12.56 46.87
N THR A 898 -0.90 12.09 46.81
CA THR A 898 0.31 12.94 46.82
C THR A 898 1.14 12.82 45.55
N HIS A 899 1.19 11.65 44.89
CA HIS A 899 1.99 11.40 43.68
C HIS A 899 1.21 10.64 42.59
N PRO A 900 0.01 11.11 42.17
CA PRO A 900 -0.94 10.34 41.34
C PRO A 900 -0.42 9.85 39.96
N ILE A 901 0.73 10.35 39.49
CA ILE A 901 1.34 9.96 38.20
C ILE A 901 2.70 9.27 38.34
N LEU A 902 3.07 8.85 39.56
CA LEU A 902 4.29 8.08 39.79
C LEU A 902 4.20 6.74 39.06
N ALA A 903 5.15 6.46 38.18
CA ALA A 903 5.22 5.18 37.46
C ALA A 903 6.18 4.21 38.13
N TYR A 904 7.33 4.69 38.63
CA TYR A 904 8.39 3.83 39.17
C TYR A 904 8.99 4.30 40.51
N ILE A 905 9.39 3.33 41.35
CA ILE A 905 10.24 3.55 42.53
C ILE A 905 11.42 2.56 42.48
N ILE A 906 12.65 3.09 42.50
CA ILE A 906 13.89 2.32 42.28
C ILE A 906 14.86 2.53 43.44
N PHE A 907 15.11 1.49 44.24
CA PHE A 907 16.06 1.47 45.34
C PHE A 907 17.29 0.62 44.97
N VAL A 908 18.44 1.25 44.74
CA VAL A 908 19.66 0.60 44.24
C VAL A 908 20.81 0.78 45.23
N ARG A 909 21.34 -0.31 45.80
CA ARG A 909 22.37 -0.28 46.86
C ARG A 909 21.88 0.52 48.07
N VAL A 910 20.68 0.20 48.54
CA VAL A 910 20.02 0.91 49.65
C VAL A 910 20.02 0.08 50.92
N ASN A 911 20.45 0.71 52.02
CA ASN A 911 20.45 0.11 53.35
C ASN A 911 19.31 0.71 54.19
N MET A 912 18.46 -0.13 54.78
CA MET A 912 17.24 0.27 55.50
C MET A 912 16.79 -0.83 56.48
N THR A 913 16.23 -0.47 57.64
CA THR A 913 15.85 -1.47 58.67
C THR A 913 14.64 -2.32 58.29
N ALA A 914 13.72 -1.74 57.52
CA ALA A 914 12.54 -2.36 56.92
C ALA A 914 12.21 -1.58 55.64
N LEU A 915 11.25 -2.06 54.84
CA LEU A 915 10.64 -1.23 53.80
C LEU A 915 9.92 -0.06 54.51
N PRO A 916 10.23 1.22 54.21
CA PRO A 916 9.88 2.33 55.10
C PRO A 916 8.40 2.71 55.00
N ASP A 917 7.83 3.18 56.11
CA ASP A 917 6.42 3.59 56.25
C ASP A 917 5.97 4.53 55.11
N GLY A 918 6.85 5.39 54.64
CA GLY A 918 6.63 6.29 53.52
C GLY A 918 6.34 5.63 52.16
N VAL A 919 6.47 4.31 52.01
CA VAL A 919 5.94 3.54 50.85
C VAL A 919 5.01 2.40 51.26
N LEU A 920 4.74 2.19 52.56
CA LEU A 920 3.84 1.14 53.05
C LEU A 920 2.35 1.48 52.93
N ASN A 921 2.01 2.72 52.57
CA ASN A 921 0.65 3.12 52.27
C ASN A 921 0.23 2.67 50.85
N GLN A 922 -1.05 2.83 50.52
CA GLN A 922 -1.55 2.54 49.17
C GLN A 922 -0.87 3.46 48.15
N LEU A 923 -0.07 2.85 47.27
CA LEU A 923 0.60 3.53 46.17
C LEU A 923 -0.42 4.12 45.17
N PRO A 924 -0.01 5.12 44.38
CA PRO A 924 -0.75 5.58 43.20
C PRO A 924 -1.03 4.43 42.24
N ASP A 925 -2.25 4.31 41.70
CA ASP A 925 -2.62 3.19 40.78
C ASP A 925 -1.81 3.15 39.46
N THR A 926 -0.99 4.18 39.24
CA THR A 926 -0.02 4.32 38.14
C THR A 926 1.35 3.69 38.45
N ALA A 927 1.68 3.46 39.72
CA ALA A 927 3.00 3.06 40.23
C ALA A 927 3.22 1.55 40.05
N THR A 928 3.20 1.12 38.80
CA THR A 928 3.22 -0.29 38.38
C THR A 928 4.61 -0.90 38.26
N ASP A 929 5.66 -0.14 38.57
CA ASP A 929 7.07 -0.56 38.57
C ASP A 929 7.73 -0.28 39.94
N PHE A 930 8.23 -1.32 40.61
CA PHE A 930 8.96 -1.17 41.86
C PHE A 930 10.21 -2.06 41.87
N GLU A 931 11.40 -1.44 41.91
CA GLU A 931 12.68 -2.13 41.92
C GLU A 931 13.42 -1.92 43.26
N ILE A 932 13.94 -3.00 43.82
CA ILE A 932 14.86 -3.03 44.97
C ILE A 932 16.04 -3.91 44.57
N THR A 933 17.15 -3.30 44.17
CA THR A 933 18.33 -3.98 43.64
C THR A 933 19.54 -3.75 44.53
N VAL A 934 20.03 -4.82 45.18
CA VAL A 934 21.03 -4.77 46.26
C VAL A 934 20.49 -3.98 47.45
N SER A 935 19.85 -4.67 48.38
CA SER A 935 19.51 -4.13 49.70
C SER A 935 19.94 -5.07 50.83
N ASN A 936 19.76 -4.65 52.08
CA ASN A 936 19.91 -5.51 53.25
C ASN A 936 18.58 -6.17 53.69
N LEU A 937 17.46 -5.96 52.97
CA LEU A 937 16.15 -6.47 53.38
C LEU A 937 16.09 -8.00 53.26
N THR A 938 15.60 -8.64 54.33
CA THR A 938 15.40 -10.10 54.42
C THR A 938 13.96 -10.52 54.14
N THR A 939 13.00 -9.60 54.24
CA THR A 939 11.55 -9.86 54.17
C THR A 939 10.82 -8.60 53.68
N LEU A 940 9.63 -8.79 53.10
CA LEU A 940 8.67 -7.73 52.79
C LEU A 940 7.44 -7.86 53.72
N PRO A 941 6.62 -6.80 53.88
CA PRO A 941 5.37 -6.88 54.65
C PRO A 941 4.43 -7.97 54.12
N SER A 942 3.76 -8.71 55.00
CA SER A 942 2.85 -9.80 54.60
C SER A 942 1.57 -9.31 53.92
N ASP A 943 1.15 -8.09 54.24
CA ASP A 943 -0.07 -7.41 53.83
C ASP A 943 0.12 -6.44 52.66
N LEU A 944 1.28 -6.44 52.00
CA LEU A 944 1.58 -5.51 50.89
C LEU A 944 0.55 -5.61 49.76
N HIS A 945 0.03 -6.81 49.51
CA HIS A 945 -1.02 -7.12 48.53
C HIS A 945 -2.43 -6.65 48.93
N GLU A 946 -2.66 -6.32 50.20
CA GLU A 946 -3.90 -5.68 50.66
C GLU A 946 -3.85 -4.16 50.46
N ARG A 947 -2.65 -3.61 50.24
CA ARG A 947 -2.37 -2.17 50.20
C ARG A 947 -2.01 -1.67 48.80
N TRP A 948 -1.26 -2.45 48.03
CA TRP A 948 -0.80 -2.12 46.68
C TRP A 948 -1.64 -2.87 45.63
N HIS A 949 -1.78 -2.27 44.46
CA HIS A 949 -2.48 -2.85 43.31
C HIS A 949 -1.56 -3.82 42.52
N PRO A 950 -2.11 -4.58 41.54
CA PRO A 950 -1.29 -5.38 40.62
C PRO A 950 -0.18 -4.59 39.94
N MET A 951 0.99 -5.23 39.84
CA MET A 951 2.24 -4.61 39.41
C MET A 951 2.63 -5.14 38.02
N SER A 952 3.09 -4.26 37.13
CA SER A 952 3.63 -4.70 35.84
C SER A 952 5.06 -5.23 36.02
N ILE A 953 5.85 -4.57 36.87
CA ILE A 953 7.24 -4.89 37.17
C ILE A 953 7.44 -4.87 38.70
N PHE A 954 8.03 -5.93 39.25
CA PHE A 954 8.50 -5.97 40.63
C PHE A 954 9.85 -6.68 40.71
N TYR A 955 10.92 -5.94 40.98
CA TYR A 955 12.26 -6.50 41.15
C TYR A 955 12.70 -6.41 42.62
N PHE A 956 13.15 -7.52 43.19
CA PHE A 956 13.72 -7.61 44.54
C PHE A 956 15.01 -8.43 44.47
N GLU A 957 16.02 -7.82 43.85
CA GLU A 957 17.27 -8.47 43.44
C GLU A 957 18.39 -8.24 44.47
N HIS A 958 19.33 -9.19 44.53
CA HIS A 958 20.55 -9.18 45.35
C HIS A 958 20.32 -8.79 46.83
N SER A 959 19.14 -9.09 47.35
CA SER A 959 18.71 -8.80 48.72
C SER A 959 18.70 -10.11 49.56
N PRO A 960 19.12 -10.11 50.83
CA PRO A 960 19.49 -11.32 51.59
C PRO A 960 18.32 -12.21 52.04
N ALA A 961 17.13 -12.08 51.47
CA ALA A 961 15.93 -12.84 51.81
C ALA A 961 16.08 -14.35 51.57
N THR A 962 15.72 -15.16 52.57
CA THR A 962 15.87 -16.63 52.59
C THR A 962 14.59 -17.39 52.24
N GLU A 963 13.44 -16.70 52.26
CA GLU A 963 12.12 -17.25 51.99
C GLU A 963 11.42 -16.38 50.94
N PHE A 964 10.55 -16.98 50.13
CA PHE A 964 9.78 -16.25 49.13
C PHE A 964 8.77 -15.31 49.81
N PRO A 965 8.76 -14.00 49.51
CA PRO A 965 7.78 -13.09 50.09
C PRO A 965 6.37 -13.37 49.56
N ALA A 966 5.57 -14.14 50.31
CA ALA A 966 4.27 -14.65 49.88
C ALA A 966 3.31 -13.56 49.38
N THR A 967 3.43 -12.32 49.90
CA THR A 967 2.67 -11.17 49.42
C THR A 967 2.84 -10.90 47.92
N LEU A 968 3.99 -11.21 47.31
CA LEU A 968 4.24 -10.92 45.89
C LEU A 968 3.44 -11.81 44.93
N TYR A 969 2.98 -12.96 45.42
CA TYR A 969 2.05 -13.81 44.67
C TYR A 969 0.65 -13.19 44.63
N TYR A 970 0.10 -12.85 45.79
CA TYR A 970 -1.23 -12.22 45.90
C TYR A 970 -1.28 -10.82 45.27
N LEU A 971 -0.14 -10.11 45.30
CA LEU A 971 0.05 -8.80 44.64
C LEU A 971 -0.07 -8.90 43.11
N GLN A 972 0.15 -10.07 42.49
CA GLN A 972 0.10 -10.25 41.04
C GLN A 972 1.07 -9.31 40.29
N ALA A 973 2.36 -9.58 40.42
CA ALA A 973 3.39 -8.95 39.58
C ALA A 973 3.53 -9.71 38.25
N ASP A 974 3.33 -9.05 37.10
CA ASP A 974 3.45 -9.66 35.77
C ASP A 974 4.91 -10.05 35.44
N ASP A 975 5.86 -9.14 35.68
CA ASP A 975 7.31 -9.39 35.62
C ASP A 975 7.92 -9.34 37.03
N LEU A 976 8.19 -10.52 37.60
CA LEU A 976 8.80 -10.69 38.91
C LEU A 976 10.28 -11.12 38.80
N SER A 977 11.18 -10.36 39.43
CA SER A 977 12.59 -10.74 39.57
C SER A 977 13.03 -10.86 41.03
N LEU A 978 13.72 -11.96 41.34
CA LEU A 978 14.28 -12.32 42.64
C LEU A 978 15.76 -12.76 42.49
N ILE A 979 16.43 -12.29 41.42
CA ILE A 979 17.82 -12.64 41.09
C ILE A 979 18.76 -12.35 42.27
N GLY A 980 19.67 -13.28 42.58
CA GLY A 980 20.70 -13.09 43.62
C GLY A 980 20.18 -13.05 45.06
N THR A 981 18.91 -13.39 45.31
CA THR A 981 18.36 -13.61 46.65
C THR A 981 18.82 -14.96 47.24
N ARG A 982 18.48 -15.24 48.51
CA ARG A 982 18.88 -16.47 49.23
C ARG A 982 17.73 -17.48 49.37
N ILE A 983 16.71 -17.38 48.54
CA ILE A 983 15.51 -18.22 48.58
C ILE A 983 15.85 -19.68 48.23
N GLU A 984 15.67 -20.60 49.18
CA GLU A 984 15.93 -22.03 48.94
C GLU A 984 14.74 -22.81 48.37
N ARG A 985 13.51 -22.32 48.58
CA ARG A 985 12.24 -22.96 48.21
C ARG A 985 11.16 -21.93 47.91
N LEU A 986 10.23 -22.28 47.03
CA LEU A 986 9.01 -21.53 46.71
C LEU A 986 7.78 -22.15 47.42
N PRO A 987 6.70 -21.38 47.64
CA PRO A 987 5.42 -21.93 48.07
C PRO A 987 4.70 -22.64 46.91
N GLU A 988 3.64 -23.38 47.22
CA GLU A 988 2.65 -23.82 46.22
C GLU A 988 1.78 -22.63 45.82
N PHE A 989 1.54 -22.47 44.50
CA PHE A 989 0.75 -21.36 43.98
C PHE A 989 -0.63 -21.82 43.49
N GLU A 990 -1.69 -21.09 43.83
CA GLU A 990 -3.08 -21.45 43.52
C GLU A 990 -3.44 -21.26 42.03
N SER A 991 -4.44 -22.00 41.54
CA SER A 991 -4.85 -21.98 40.14
C SER A 991 -5.74 -20.77 39.81
N GLY A 992 -5.13 -19.63 39.48
CA GLY A 992 -5.82 -18.45 38.96
C GLY A 992 -4.87 -17.37 38.48
N HIS A 993 -3.88 -17.03 39.30
CA HIS A 993 -2.85 -16.03 39.01
C HIS A 993 -1.63 -16.67 38.32
N GLY A 994 -0.80 -15.88 37.64
CA GLY A 994 0.39 -16.35 36.96
C GLY A 994 1.29 -15.20 36.53
N PHE A 995 2.57 -15.50 36.30
CA PHE A 995 3.59 -14.53 35.94
C PHE A 995 3.79 -14.53 34.42
N PHE A 996 3.85 -13.38 33.76
CA PHE A 996 4.33 -13.32 32.37
C PHE A 996 5.84 -13.58 32.32
N THR A 997 6.59 -13.03 33.28
CA THR A 997 8.01 -13.34 33.46
C THR A 997 8.34 -13.61 34.93
N LEU A 998 9.14 -14.65 35.17
CA LEU A 998 9.72 -14.94 36.49
C LEU A 998 11.24 -15.17 36.36
N ALA A 999 12.05 -14.43 37.12
CA ALA A 999 13.50 -14.60 37.16
C ALA A 999 14.01 -14.83 38.59
N MET A 1000 14.76 -15.91 38.79
CA MET A 1000 15.34 -16.33 40.09
C MET A 1000 16.80 -16.80 39.93
N THR A 1001 17.51 -16.22 38.95
CA THR A 1001 18.92 -16.51 38.68
C THR A 1001 19.78 -16.32 39.92
N HIS A 1002 20.83 -17.12 40.13
CA HIS A 1002 21.75 -17.02 41.28
C HIS A 1002 21.09 -17.18 42.67
N THR A 1003 19.94 -17.86 42.78
CA THR A 1003 19.32 -18.22 44.07
C THR A 1003 19.65 -19.66 44.50
N PRO A 1004 19.74 -19.98 45.80
CA PRO A 1004 20.02 -21.34 46.29
C PRO A 1004 18.81 -22.30 46.16
N LEU A 1005 17.89 -22.04 45.24
CA LEU A 1005 16.64 -22.76 45.03
C LEU A 1005 16.88 -24.24 44.72
N ARG A 1006 16.40 -25.13 45.61
CA ARG A 1006 16.69 -26.58 45.59
C ARG A 1006 15.61 -27.41 44.92
N GLU A 1007 14.37 -26.94 44.98
CA GLU A 1007 13.18 -27.58 44.40
C GLU A 1007 12.15 -26.53 43.95
N LEU A 1008 11.34 -26.91 42.95
CA LEU A 1008 10.19 -26.15 42.46
C LEU A 1008 8.89 -26.78 43.00
N PRO A 1009 7.82 -25.99 43.16
CA PRO A 1009 6.54 -26.46 43.69
C PRO A 1009 5.80 -27.38 42.70
N ALA A 1010 4.81 -28.12 43.20
CA ALA A 1010 3.93 -28.96 42.39
C ALA A 1010 2.98 -28.14 41.50
N SER A 1011 2.67 -26.89 41.87
CA SER A 1011 1.89 -25.90 41.11
C SER A 1011 2.57 -24.54 41.07
N ILE A 1012 2.56 -23.88 39.90
CA ILE A 1012 2.99 -22.49 39.71
C ILE A 1012 1.88 -21.59 39.12
N GLY A 1013 0.63 -21.93 39.44
CA GLY A 1013 -0.54 -21.16 38.99
C GLY A 1013 -0.84 -21.31 37.50
N ASN A 1014 -1.16 -20.20 36.84
CA ASN A 1014 -1.63 -20.18 35.45
C ASN A 1014 -0.48 -20.32 34.43
N LEU A 1015 -0.11 -21.58 34.14
CA LEU A 1015 0.96 -21.97 33.20
C LEU A 1015 0.85 -21.36 31.79
N ALA A 1016 -0.33 -20.90 31.37
CA ALA A 1016 -0.54 -20.30 30.06
C ALA A 1016 -0.03 -18.84 29.96
N THR A 1017 0.32 -18.21 31.08
CA THR A 1017 0.84 -16.83 31.13
C THR A 1017 2.35 -16.74 30.95
N ILE A 1018 3.10 -17.76 31.37
CA ILE A 1018 4.57 -17.73 31.45
C ILE A 1018 5.19 -17.66 30.06
N GLY A 1019 5.63 -16.46 29.67
CA GLY A 1019 6.38 -16.20 28.44
C GLY A 1019 7.89 -16.38 28.62
N PHE A 1020 8.43 -16.07 29.80
CA PHE A 1020 9.86 -16.16 30.10
C PHE A 1020 10.09 -16.65 31.54
N LEU A 1021 11.02 -17.59 31.71
CA LEU A 1021 11.41 -18.12 33.02
C LEU A 1021 12.93 -18.23 33.10
N ASN A 1022 13.56 -17.72 34.16
CA ASN A 1022 15.00 -17.90 34.39
C ASN A 1022 15.28 -18.45 35.80
N LEU A 1023 15.95 -19.60 35.83
CA LEU A 1023 16.35 -20.37 37.01
C LEU A 1023 17.85 -20.74 36.93
N GLY A 1024 18.64 -19.95 36.20
CA GLY A 1024 20.08 -20.16 36.03
C GLY A 1024 20.87 -20.05 37.35
N TYR A 1025 21.97 -20.79 37.47
CA TYR A 1025 22.80 -20.84 38.68
C TYR A 1025 22.05 -21.24 39.99
N THR A 1026 20.92 -21.95 39.87
CA THR A 1026 20.18 -22.50 41.02
C THR A 1026 20.65 -23.91 41.41
N GLN A 1027 20.17 -24.44 42.53
CA GLN A 1027 20.50 -25.79 43.03
C GLN A 1027 19.50 -26.87 42.57
N LEU A 1028 18.72 -26.59 41.52
CA LEU A 1028 17.72 -27.51 40.97
C LEU A 1028 18.37 -28.76 40.35
N THR A 1029 17.96 -29.93 40.85
CA THR A 1029 18.41 -31.26 40.37
C THR A 1029 17.39 -31.94 39.44
N ARG A 1030 16.12 -31.54 39.51
CA ARG A 1030 14.98 -32.12 38.78
C ARG A 1030 13.86 -31.08 38.64
N PHE A 1031 12.93 -31.33 37.72
CA PHE A 1031 11.80 -30.45 37.45
C PHE A 1031 10.44 -31.16 37.69
N PRO A 1032 9.40 -30.41 38.11
CA PRO A 1032 8.03 -30.89 38.25
C PRO A 1032 7.34 -31.02 36.89
N ALA A 1033 6.24 -31.77 36.82
CA ALA A 1033 5.55 -32.09 35.57
C ALA A 1033 5.08 -30.85 34.77
N TRP A 1034 4.74 -29.74 35.43
CA TRP A 1034 4.29 -28.52 34.74
C TRP A 1034 5.39 -27.86 33.87
N MET A 1035 6.67 -28.14 34.12
CA MET A 1035 7.77 -27.66 33.26
C MET A 1035 7.69 -28.24 31.85
N GLU A 1036 7.07 -29.41 31.64
CA GLU A 1036 6.80 -29.93 30.29
C GLU A 1036 5.78 -29.03 29.56
N THR A 1037 4.73 -28.58 30.24
CA THR A 1037 3.75 -27.63 29.69
C THR A 1037 4.40 -26.28 29.38
N VAL A 1038 5.15 -25.71 30.33
CA VAL A 1038 5.82 -24.41 30.15
C VAL A 1038 6.86 -24.49 29.02
N SER A 1039 7.56 -25.61 28.85
CA SER A 1039 8.48 -25.82 27.71
C SER A 1039 7.81 -25.85 26.32
N ARG A 1040 6.46 -25.89 26.26
CA ARG A 1040 5.66 -25.80 25.03
C ARG A 1040 4.98 -24.45 24.83
N THR A 1041 4.81 -23.64 25.89
CA THR A 1041 4.09 -22.36 25.85
C THR A 1041 4.99 -21.13 26.00
N ALA A 1042 6.08 -21.24 26.76
CA ALA A 1042 7.04 -20.16 26.95
C ALA A 1042 7.92 -19.95 25.72
N THR A 1043 8.46 -18.73 25.59
CA THR A 1043 9.45 -18.38 24.56
C THR A 1043 10.83 -18.89 24.93
N LYS A 1044 11.25 -18.71 26.19
CA LYS A 1044 12.50 -19.25 26.76
C LYS A 1044 12.35 -19.60 28.24
N VAL A 1045 13.04 -20.67 28.62
CA VAL A 1045 13.22 -21.15 29.99
C VAL A 1045 14.71 -21.43 30.22
N TYR A 1046 15.39 -20.55 30.93
CA TYR A 1046 16.82 -20.62 31.19
C TYR A 1046 17.12 -21.41 32.47
N VAL A 1047 17.93 -22.47 32.37
CA VAL A 1047 18.32 -23.36 33.48
C VAL A 1047 19.83 -23.66 33.52
N HIS A 1048 20.63 -22.86 32.82
CA HIS A 1048 22.10 -22.94 32.80
C HIS A 1048 22.74 -22.99 34.18
N ASN A 1049 23.89 -23.67 34.29
CA ASN A 1049 24.69 -23.77 35.52
C ASN A 1049 23.94 -24.33 36.76
N THR A 1050 22.93 -25.16 36.54
CA THR A 1050 22.22 -25.95 37.56
C THR A 1050 22.79 -27.37 37.71
N PRO A 1051 22.64 -28.03 38.87
CA PRO A 1051 22.91 -29.46 39.04
C PRO A 1051 22.19 -30.35 38.01
N PHE A 1052 20.96 -29.99 37.60
CA PHE A 1052 20.27 -30.63 36.48
C PHE A 1052 21.12 -30.60 35.21
N CYS A 1053 21.49 -29.41 34.72
CA CYS A 1053 22.30 -29.28 33.50
C CYS A 1053 23.68 -29.95 33.62
N ALA A 1054 24.28 -29.94 34.81
CA ALA A 1054 25.53 -30.62 35.09
C ALA A 1054 25.43 -32.16 35.06
N SER A 1055 24.26 -32.73 35.38
CA SER A 1055 24.02 -34.18 35.34
C SER A 1055 23.84 -34.75 33.92
N LEU A 1056 23.46 -33.91 32.95
CA LEU A 1056 23.34 -34.29 31.54
C LEU A 1056 24.71 -34.49 30.89
N SER A 1057 24.83 -35.50 30.02
CA SER A 1057 25.98 -35.65 29.14
C SER A 1057 26.07 -34.48 28.13
N GLU A 1058 27.25 -34.27 27.54
CA GLU A 1058 27.44 -33.21 26.54
C GLU A 1058 26.55 -33.40 25.31
N GLU A 1059 26.30 -34.64 24.88
CA GLU A 1059 25.38 -34.95 23.79
C GLU A 1059 23.92 -34.61 24.12
N GLU A 1060 23.44 -34.97 25.31
CA GLU A 1060 22.07 -34.66 25.74
C GLU A 1060 21.88 -33.15 25.92
N ARG A 1061 22.86 -32.49 26.55
CA ARG A 1061 22.88 -31.04 26.76
C ARG A 1061 22.85 -30.30 25.42
N ALA A 1062 23.65 -30.73 24.43
CA ALA A 1062 23.65 -30.12 23.10
C ALA A 1062 22.38 -30.43 22.28
N ARG A 1063 21.88 -31.68 22.32
CA ARG A 1063 20.76 -32.16 21.48
C ARG A 1063 19.38 -31.71 21.98
N SER A 1064 19.19 -31.63 23.29
CA SER A 1064 17.87 -31.39 23.90
C SER A 1064 17.77 -30.12 24.74
N TYR A 1065 18.91 -29.54 25.14
CA TYR A 1065 18.97 -28.35 26.01
C TYR A 1065 19.96 -27.29 25.49
N GLY A 1066 20.24 -27.31 24.18
CA GLY A 1066 21.14 -26.36 23.50
C GLY A 1066 20.57 -24.93 23.43
N PRO A 1067 21.30 -23.97 22.84
CA PRO A 1067 20.89 -22.56 22.81
C PRO A 1067 19.54 -22.34 22.12
N ASP A 1068 19.20 -23.14 21.11
CA ASP A 1068 17.94 -23.02 20.37
C ASP A 1068 16.73 -23.59 21.15
N ALA A 1069 16.94 -24.50 22.11
CA ALA A 1069 15.87 -25.13 22.87
C ALA A 1069 15.06 -24.12 23.71
N VAL A 1070 13.75 -24.36 23.89
CA VAL A 1070 12.92 -23.51 24.78
C VAL A 1070 13.44 -23.63 26.21
N LEU A 1071 13.58 -24.85 26.72
CA LEU A 1071 14.27 -25.15 27.98
C LEU A 1071 15.76 -25.35 27.69
N THR A 1072 16.61 -24.40 28.10
CA THR A 1072 18.03 -24.36 27.70
C THR A 1072 19.00 -24.34 28.88
N CYS A 1073 20.09 -25.09 28.71
CA CYS A 1073 21.28 -25.06 29.55
C CYS A 1073 22.32 -24.02 29.07
N SER A 1074 22.03 -23.25 28.01
CA SER A 1074 22.85 -22.12 27.57
C SER A 1074 22.55 -20.85 28.37
N GLU A 1075 23.55 -19.99 28.48
CA GLU A 1075 23.43 -18.62 28.97
C GLU A 1075 23.08 -17.67 27.81
N ASP A 1076 22.55 -16.48 28.13
CA ASP A 1076 22.26 -15.39 27.21
C ASP A 1076 22.77 -14.07 27.82
N GLY A 1077 23.42 -13.24 27.01
CA GLY A 1077 24.58 -12.46 27.47
C GLY A 1077 24.30 -11.22 28.32
N ASP A 1078 23.12 -10.61 28.19
CA ASP A 1078 22.93 -9.20 28.56
C ASP A 1078 22.26 -8.95 29.93
N ARG A 1079 21.77 -9.99 30.63
CA ARG A 1079 21.00 -9.85 31.90
C ARG A 1079 21.29 -10.92 32.97
N VAL A 1080 22.55 -11.33 33.09
CA VAL A 1080 22.98 -12.34 34.09
C VAL A 1080 23.07 -11.75 35.50
N ASP A 1081 23.62 -10.53 35.63
CA ASP A 1081 23.87 -9.81 36.89
C ASP A 1081 22.70 -8.86 37.25
N GLY A 1082 21.48 -9.40 37.25
CA GLY A 1082 20.22 -8.68 37.49
C GLY A 1082 19.46 -8.25 36.23
N LYS A 1083 18.16 -7.99 36.38
CA LYS A 1083 17.34 -7.32 35.36
C LYS A 1083 17.59 -5.81 35.37
N TYR A 1084 17.79 -5.24 36.55
CA TYR A 1084 18.29 -3.88 36.65
C TYR A 1084 19.75 -3.84 36.17
N PRO A 1085 20.14 -2.94 35.24
CA PRO A 1085 21.48 -2.92 34.66
C PRO A 1085 22.54 -2.33 35.60
N LEU A 1086 22.74 -2.97 36.75
CA LEU A 1086 23.52 -2.49 37.91
C LEU A 1086 24.95 -2.10 37.53
N ALA A 1087 25.64 -2.92 36.74
CA ALA A 1087 27.01 -2.68 36.30
C ALA A 1087 27.15 -1.48 35.33
N VAL A 1088 26.08 -1.10 34.63
CA VAL A 1088 26.03 0.06 33.73
C VAL A 1088 25.66 1.31 34.53
N MET A 1089 24.60 1.23 35.33
CA MET A 1089 24.11 2.34 36.16
C MET A 1089 25.13 2.77 37.21
N ALA A 1090 25.84 1.83 37.83
CA ALA A 1090 26.92 2.17 38.76
C ALA A 1090 28.04 3.00 38.09
N LYS A 1091 28.45 2.66 36.85
CA LYS A 1091 29.46 3.44 36.11
C LYS A 1091 28.98 4.87 35.81
N GLN A 1092 27.70 5.05 35.49
CA GLN A 1092 27.10 6.37 35.24
C GLN A 1092 26.85 7.20 36.52
N ARG A 1093 26.96 6.59 37.72
CA ARG A 1093 26.67 7.21 39.03
C ARG A 1093 27.92 7.39 39.92
N ILE A 1094 29.11 7.15 39.36
CA ILE A 1094 30.42 7.34 40.00
C ILE A 1094 30.99 8.77 39.82
N TYR A 1095 30.42 9.59 38.93
CA TYR A 1095 30.90 10.94 38.56
C TYR A 1095 29.84 12.05 38.79
#